data_AF-A0A060SIS4-F1
#
_entry.id   AF-A0A060SIS4-F1
#
_cell.length_a   1.000
_cell.length_b   1.000
_cell.length_c   1.000
_cell.angle_alpha   90.00
_cell.angle_beta   90.00
_cell.angle_gamma   90.00
#
_symmetry.space_group_name_H-M   'P 1'
#
loop_
_entity.id
_entity.type
_entity.pdbx_description
1 polymer ?
#
loop_
_entity_poly.entity_id
_entity_poly.type
_entity_poly.pdbx_seq_one_letter_code
_entity_poly.pdbx_strand_id
1 'polypeptide(L)'
;MTLRFTATPTTARDPPAELAPDGSDHNALYFSVKGFIEEHRRQLAEMEPLGDHDLDQRRRALIRKADDHLALLERRKAEAWDDEVIRALLSKLTMDKGPLVVKAVESRAKKLQPWLLAALIMASVLHALAAVSRADLQFVLKTLEVVVYGAFAYCNASSGSASSLTAAQSLLLGEIPSDIRTVLSRLDLEPPILEYASCPKCHATYRPDSKRPKSPYPERCRNVITDKGRCKEPLVPDDGTTHPSRTYPYHSLNAWLANVLWRSGLLELCRNAWKETSGQIPCYKDIWDAPALRAFLGPDGKTPFSVQPDGSVHLVFSLFIDWFNPFGNKKAGKSHSIGGVYLVCLNLPPHLRYRPENIYLAGVIPGPTEPDVDQLNHYIRPLVDELLTIWHRGVYLSDATSAWLIRAALIPLVCDLPALRKTAGFASYSAHNFCSFCLLKKDQIDNLDRSTWPRRSRADHYECARKWRDAKTEAERERLFNEHGIRWSELLRLPYWDPTRFALVDAMHNLFLGELRHHCRDVWGIKVKDAPPNQGKSRGMTPHTPVEQQRWLETAASYISKTLPRKLDAVRKGYLLAIAELNGAIPASSQPTKQKCIHALMDWYRKNQSATIKLPPILPEPTVNFHLIKGEFDVTKYQILDQDTISELRHDIAKTFLPSWLERPPRNFGSPSHGKLKADHWRTVCTVSMVITCYDRAYPEFRSCGEGKRRCRSTDRG
;
A
#
# COMPACT_ATOMS: atom_id res chain seq x y z
N MET A 1 -16.34 -29.46 -5.78
CA MET A 1 -16.11 -30.90 -6.03
C MET A 1 -14.74 -31.22 -5.50
N THR A 2 -14.63 -32.20 -4.61
CA THR A 2 -13.34 -32.61 -4.05
C THR A 2 -12.79 -33.71 -4.95
N LEU A 3 -11.86 -33.34 -5.84
CA LEU A 3 -11.23 -34.29 -6.76
C LEU A 3 -10.22 -35.16 -6.02
N ARG A 4 -10.16 -36.45 -6.35
CA ARG A 4 -9.18 -37.41 -5.81
C ARG A 4 -8.16 -37.79 -6.87
N PHE A 5 -6.90 -37.86 -6.46
CA PHE A 5 -5.77 -38.13 -7.34
C PHE A 5 -5.16 -39.50 -7.07
N THR A 6 -4.56 -40.10 -8.10
CA THR A 6 -3.88 -41.41 -8.06
C THR A 6 -2.60 -41.41 -7.21
N ALA A 7 -1.99 -40.24 -7.00
CA ALA A 7 -0.76 -40.07 -6.25
C ALA A 7 -0.86 -38.93 -5.24
N THR A 8 -0.08 -39.01 -4.16
CA THR A 8 0.05 -37.93 -3.18
C THR A 8 1.28 -37.08 -3.49
N PRO A 9 1.17 -35.74 -3.55
CA PRO A 9 2.31 -34.88 -3.82
C PRO A 9 3.34 -34.92 -2.69
N THR A 10 4.61 -34.96 -3.07
CA THR A 10 5.78 -34.98 -2.19
C THR A 10 6.51 -33.63 -2.13
N THR A 11 6.47 -32.83 -3.20
CA THR A 11 7.08 -31.49 -3.25
C THR A 11 6.14 -30.43 -3.80
N ALA A 12 6.45 -29.15 -3.54
CA ALA A 12 5.69 -27.99 -4.05
C ALA A 12 5.71 -27.84 -5.58
N ARG A 13 6.45 -28.69 -6.28
CA ARG A 13 6.67 -28.64 -7.72
C ARG A 13 6.13 -29.88 -8.43
N ASP A 14 5.45 -30.77 -7.72
CA ASP A 14 4.96 -32.01 -8.31
C ASP A 14 3.84 -31.67 -9.31
N PRO A 15 3.91 -32.16 -10.56
CA PRO A 15 2.88 -31.88 -11.56
C PRO A 15 1.55 -32.54 -11.19
N PRO A 16 0.40 -32.04 -11.70
CA PRO A 16 -0.90 -32.63 -11.45
C PRO A 16 -0.94 -34.11 -11.78
N ALA A 17 -1.17 -34.96 -10.77
CA ALA A 17 -1.37 -36.37 -10.99
C ALA A 17 -2.69 -36.65 -11.74
N GLU A 18 -2.82 -37.86 -12.26
CA GLU A 18 -4.08 -38.30 -12.85
C GLU A 18 -5.15 -38.46 -11.78
N LEU A 19 -6.39 -38.18 -12.14
CA LEU A 19 -7.53 -38.41 -11.25
C LEU A 19 -7.71 -39.91 -11.04
N ALA A 20 -7.99 -40.31 -9.80
CA ALA A 20 -8.23 -41.71 -9.48
C ALA A 20 -9.38 -42.26 -10.34
N PRO A 21 -9.19 -43.41 -11.02
CA PRO A 21 -10.26 -44.11 -11.71
C PRO A 21 -11.09 -44.88 -10.68
N ASP A 22 -11.85 -44.19 -9.83
CA ASP A 22 -12.66 -44.82 -8.80
C ASP A 22 -14.16 -44.63 -9.05
N GLY A 23 -14.93 -45.70 -8.83
CA GLY A 23 -16.40 -45.70 -8.86
C GLY A 23 -17.04 -44.99 -7.66
N SER A 24 -16.37 -43.97 -7.11
CA SER A 24 -16.90 -43.10 -6.07
C SER A 24 -17.41 -41.78 -6.70
N ASP A 25 -18.46 -41.20 -6.11
CA ASP A 25 -19.13 -39.99 -6.62
C ASP A 25 -18.20 -38.75 -6.76
N HIS A 26 -16.97 -38.80 -6.23
CA HIS A 26 -16.07 -37.64 -6.14
C HIS A 26 -15.53 -37.19 -7.51
N ASN A 27 -15.13 -38.13 -8.37
CA ASN A 27 -14.58 -37.84 -9.70
C ASN A 27 -15.59 -38.09 -10.84
N ALA A 28 -16.69 -38.81 -10.57
CA ALA A 28 -17.67 -39.22 -11.58
C ALA A 28 -18.26 -38.06 -12.40
N LEU A 29 -18.67 -36.99 -11.73
CA LEU A 29 -19.23 -35.81 -12.41
C LEU A 29 -18.17 -35.07 -13.24
N TYR A 30 -16.89 -35.08 -12.84
CA TYR A 30 -15.81 -34.47 -13.65
C TYR A 30 -15.65 -35.23 -14.98
N PHE A 31 -15.53 -36.55 -14.92
CA PHE A 31 -15.39 -37.38 -16.11
C PHE A 31 -16.64 -37.34 -17.00
N SER A 32 -17.84 -37.32 -16.40
CA SER A 32 -19.09 -37.19 -17.17
C SER A 32 -19.18 -35.87 -17.93
N VAL A 33 -18.87 -34.74 -17.28
CA VAL A 33 -18.91 -33.43 -17.94
C VAL A 33 -17.82 -33.32 -19.00
N LYS A 34 -16.60 -33.80 -18.71
CA LYS A 34 -15.51 -33.83 -19.68
C LYS A 34 -15.87 -34.65 -20.92
N GLY A 35 -16.36 -35.88 -20.72
CA GLY A 35 -16.79 -36.76 -21.82
C GLY A 35 -17.91 -36.17 -22.65
N PHE A 36 -18.90 -35.53 -22.02
CA PHE A 36 -19.98 -34.84 -22.75
C PHE A 36 -19.45 -33.72 -23.65
N ILE A 37 -18.52 -32.90 -23.15
CA ILE A 37 -17.95 -31.79 -23.93
C ILE A 37 -17.05 -32.31 -25.05
N GLU A 38 -16.23 -33.32 -24.80
CA GLU A 38 -15.36 -33.96 -25.81
C GLU A 38 -16.20 -34.58 -26.94
N GLU A 39 -17.28 -35.28 -26.59
CA GLU A 39 -18.23 -35.85 -27.55
C GLU A 39 -18.90 -34.76 -28.39
N HIS A 40 -19.43 -33.72 -27.74
CA HIS A 40 -20.11 -32.63 -28.44
C HIS A 40 -19.16 -31.86 -29.36
N ARG A 41 -17.91 -31.65 -28.92
CA ARG A 41 -16.84 -31.06 -29.74
C ARG A 41 -16.52 -31.94 -30.94
N ARG A 42 -16.41 -33.27 -30.75
CA ARG A 42 -16.13 -34.22 -31.83
C ARG A 42 -17.24 -34.20 -32.89
N GLN A 43 -18.50 -34.30 -32.46
CA GLN A 43 -19.66 -34.23 -33.36
C GLN A 43 -19.65 -32.95 -34.19
N LEU A 44 -19.41 -31.79 -33.56
CA LEU A 44 -19.29 -30.52 -34.26
C LEU A 44 -18.10 -30.50 -35.23
N ALA A 45 -16.97 -31.13 -34.90
CA ALA A 45 -15.79 -31.18 -35.76
C ALA A 45 -15.98 -32.11 -36.99
N GLU A 46 -16.75 -33.18 -36.85
CA GLU A 46 -17.02 -34.17 -37.91
C GLU A 46 -18.11 -33.72 -38.90
N MET A 47 -18.97 -32.77 -38.54
CA MET A 47 -19.94 -32.19 -39.48
C MET A 47 -19.22 -31.41 -40.60
N GLU A 48 -19.52 -31.73 -41.86
CA GLU A 48 -19.00 -30.96 -43.00
C GLU A 48 -19.55 -29.52 -43.02
N PRO A 49 -18.75 -28.53 -43.48
CA PRO A 49 -19.23 -27.17 -43.70
C PRO A 49 -20.37 -27.16 -44.72
N LEU A 50 -21.44 -26.40 -44.44
CA LEU A 50 -22.65 -26.37 -45.27
C LEU A 50 -22.53 -25.38 -46.44
N GLY A 51 -21.45 -24.59 -46.49
CA GLY A 51 -21.26 -23.54 -47.49
C GLY A 51 -22.02 -22.24 -47.20
N ASP A 52 -22.80 -22.22 -46.12
CA ASP A 52 -23.43 -21.02 -45.56
C ASP A 52 -22.48 -20.38 -44.54
N HIS A 53 -22.08 -19.13 -44.82
CA HIS A 53 -21.09 -18.41 -44.03
C HIS A 53 -21.47 -18.28 -42.55
N ASP A 54 -22.74 -18.02 -42.24
CA ASP A 54 -23.21 -17.75 -40.88
C ASP A 54 -23.33 -19.04 -40.08
N LEU A 55 -23.82 -20.12 -40.69
CA LEU A 55 -23.88 -21.44 -40.07
C LEU A 55 -22.47 -22.00 -39.81
N ASP A 56 -21.55 -21.84 -40.75
CA ASP A 56 -20.15 -22.29 -40.60
C ASP A 56 -19.36 -21.44 -39.58
N GLN A 57 -19.68 -20.14 -39.47
CA GLN A 57 -19.14 -19.30 -38.41
C GLN A 57 -19.67 -19.70 -37.03
N ARG A 58 -20.97 -20.01 -36.93
CA ARG A 58 -21.59 -20.47 -35.67
C ARG A 58 -21.06 -21.82 -35.22
N ARG A 59 -20.86 -22.77 -36.14
CA ARG A 59 -20.19 -24.04 -35.89
C ARG A 59 -18.78 -23.83 -35.31
N ARG A 60 -17.96 -22.98 -35.95
CA ARG A 60 -16.60 -22.63 -35.44
C ARG A 60 -16.64 -21.95 -34.06
N ALA A 61 -17.67 -21.14 -33.79
CA ALA A 61 -17.84 -20.52 -32.47
C ALA A 61 -18.19 -21.56 -31.39
N LEU A 62 -19.03 -22.56 -31.70
CA LEU A 62 -19.38 -23.63 -30.76
C LEU A 62 -18.18 -24.55 -30.46
N ILE A 63 -17.35 -24.87 -31.46
CA ILE A 63 -16.12 -25.64 -31.25
C ILE A 63 -15.18 -24.89 -30.30
N ARG A 64 -14.94 -23.59 -30.54
CA ARG A 64 -14.12 -22.76 -29.63
C ARG A 64 -14.68 -22.72 -28.21
N LYS A 65 -16.00 -22.62 -28.06
CA LYS A 65 -16.65 -22.65 -26.74
C LYS A 65 -16.44 -23.99 -26.02
N ALA A 66 -16.47 -25.10 -26.74
CA ALA A 66 -16.17 -26.42 -26.19
C ALA A 66 -14.69 -26.53 -25.77
N ASP A 67 -13.75 -26.03 -26.59
CA ASP A 67 -12.31 -25.95 -26.24
C ASP A 67 -12.10 -25.12 -24.96
N ASP A 68 -12.75 -23.97 -24.85
CA ASP A 68 -12.66 -23.10 -23.67
C ASP A 68 -13.18 -23.80 -22.40
N HIS A 69 -14.26 -24.58 -22.52
CA HIS A 69 -14.81 -25.34 -21.40
C HIS A 69 -13.91 -26.52 -20.99
N LEU A 70 -13.26 -27.21 -21.93
CA LEU A 70 -12.27 -28.24 -21.61
C LEU A 70 -11.05 -27.65 -20.91
N ALA A 71 -10.55 -26.51 -21.40
CA ALA A 71 -9.47 -25.78 -20.75
C ALA A 71 -9.85 -25.30 -19.34
N LEU A 72 -11.12 -24.96 -19.09
CA LEU A 72 -11.62 -24.63 -17.76
C LEU A 72 -11.61 -25.86 -16.82
N LEU A 73 -12.02 -27.04 -17.31
CA LEU A 73 -12.00 -28.27 -16.51
C LEU A 73 -10.57 -28.70 -16.14
N GLU A 74 -9.62 -28.61 -17.06
CA GLU A 74 -8.21 -28.90 -16.76
C GLU A 74 -7.63 -27.89 -15.77
N ARG A 75 -7.99 -26.59 -15.86
CA ARG A 75 -7.63 -25.59 -14.84
C ARG A 75 -8.17 -25.96 -13.46
N ARG A 76 -9.43 -26.37 -13.35
CA ARG A 76 -10.03 -26.80 -12.07
C ARG A 76 -9.35 -28.05 -11.48
N LYS A 77 -8.91 -28.97 -12.34
CA LYS A 77 -8.11 -30.14 -11.91
C LYS A 77 -6.76 -29.69 -11.35
N ALA A 78 -6.07 -28.75 -12.00
CA ALA A 78 -4.80 -28.20 -11.52
C ALA A 78 -4.95 -27.48 -10.17
N GLU A 79 -6.00 -26.67 -9.99
CA GLU A 79 -6.30 -26.01 -8.71
C GLU A 79 -6.50 -27.03 -7.57
N ALA A 80 -7.28 -28.08 -7.82
CA ALA A 80 -7.52 -29.13 -6.83
C ALA A 80 -6.24 -29.89 -6.49
N TRP A 81 -5.32 -30.04 -7.44
CA TRP A 81 -4.01 -30.62 -7.20
C TRP A 81 -3.12 -29.72 -6.35
N ASP A 82 -3.10 -28.41 -6.63
CA ASP A 82 -2.33 -27.46 -5.83
C ASP A 82 -2.85 -27.39 -4.38
N ASP A 83 -4.17 -27.49 -4.17
CA ASP A 83 -4.76 -27.64 -2.83
C ASP A 83 -4.29 -28.93 -2.14
N GLU A 84 -4.10 -30.02 -2.88
CA GLU A 84 -3.56 -31.29 -2.40
C GLU A 84 -2.05 -31.19 -2.10
N VAL A 85 -1.28 -30.50 -2.94
CA VAL A 85 0.15 -30.18 -2.73
C VAL A 85 0.33 -29.38 -1.45
N ILE A 86 -0.48 -28.33 -1.26
CA ILE A 86 -0.47 -27.53 -0.04
C ILE A 86 -0.80 -28.43 1.16
N ARG A 87 -1.86 -29.23 1.10
CA ARG A 87 -2.24 -30.17 2.18
C ARG A 87 -1.13 -31.19 2.49
N ALA A 88 -0.47 -31.77 1.49
CA ALA A 88 0.59 -32.76 1.67
C ALA A 88 1.93 -32.15 2.14
N LEU A 89 2.23 -30.90 1.77
CA LEU A 89 3.39 -30.19 2.32
C LEU A 89 3.13 -29.72 3.75
N LEU A 90 1.90 -29.34 4.06
CA LEU A 90 1.46 -29.03 5.41
C LEU A 90 1.47 -30.28 6.29
N SER A 91 1.12 -31.47 5.78
CA SER A 91 1.20 -32.71 6.57
C SER A 91 2.63 -33.02 7.02
N LYS A 92 3.64 -32.67 6.21
CA LYS A 92 5.07 -32.70 6.57
C LYS A 92 5.47 -31.63 7.59
N LEU A 93 4.74 -30.52 7.68
CA LEU A 93 4.78 -29.56 8.79
C LEU A 93 3.99 -30.10 10.00
N THR A 94 4.26 -31.34 10.41
CA THR A 94 3.66 -32.03 11.58
C THR A 94 2.18 -31.68 11.79
N MET A 95 1.28 -32.09 10.89
CA MET A 95 -0.17 -31.98 11.13
C MET A 95 -0.68 -32.96 12.21
N ASP A 96 0.14 -33.94 12.61
CA ASP A 96 -0.13 -34.86 13.72
C ASP A 96 -0.05 -34.17 15.09
N LYS A 97 0.33 -32.89 15.13
CA LYS A 97 0.35 -32.09 16.35
C LYS A 97 -0.78 -31.08 16.28
N GLY A 98 -1.66 -31.12 17.29
CA GLY A 98 -2.78 -30.18 17.46
C GLY A 98 -2.36 -28.70 17.48
N PRO A 99 -3.28 -27.77 17.79
CA PRO A 99 -3.00 -26.34 17.68
C PRO A 99 -1.81 -25.91 18.54
N LEU A 100 -1.09 -24.86 18.11
CA LEU A 100 0.09 -24.37 18.84
C LEU A 100 -0.35 -23.77 20.18
N VAL A 101 0.26 -24.20 21.29
CA VAL A 101 -0.03 -23.64 22.61
C VAL A 101 0.94 -22.51 22.92
N VAL A 102 0.41 -21.31 23.15
CA VAL A 102 1.17 -20.15 23.62
C VAL A 102 0.64 -19.79 25.02
N LYS A 103 1.52 -19.88 26.02
CA LYS A 103 1.20 -19.53 27.41
C LYS A 103 1.32 -18.03 27.62
N ALA A 104 0.47 -17.48 28.49
CA ALA A 104 0.64 -16.12 28.97
C ALA A 104 2.00 -15.94 29.66
N VAL A 105 2.69 -14.83 29.39
CA VAL A 105 3.96 -14.49 30.03
C VAL A 105 3.66 -13.78 31.35
N GLU A 106 4.13 -14.33 32.47
CA GLU A 106 4.05 -13.64 33.76
C GLU A 106 5.08 -12.50 33.80
N SER A 107 4.62 -11.27 34.00
CA SER A 107 5.48 -10.09 34.09
C SER A 107 6.46 -10.18 35.27
N ARG A 108 7.76 -10.05 34.98
CA ARG A 108 8.84 -10.00 35.98
C ARG A 108 8.86 -8.71 36.82
N ALA A 109 8.10 -7.69 36.43
CA ALA A 109 8.08 -6.38 37.09
C ALA A 109 7.56 -6.41 38.53
N LYS A 110 6.83 -7.47 38.94
CA LYS A 110 6.22 -7.61 40.27
C LYS A 110 7.21 -7.74 41.45
N LYS A 111 8.53 -7.72 41.19
CA LYS A 111 9.58 -7.92 42.22
C LYS A 111 10.45 -6.68 42.52
N LEU A 112 10.25 -5.56 41.82
CA LEU A 112 11.07 -4.36 42.01
C LEU A 112 10.52 -3.44 43.12
N GLN A 113 11.41 -2.74 43.82
CA GLN A 113 11.03 -1.67 44.75
C GLN A 113 10.24 -0.56 44.02
N PRO A 114 9.13 -0.03 44.58
CA PRO A 114 8.22 0.87 43.84
C PRO A 114 8.88 2.14 43.27
N TRP A 115 9.78 2.76 44.03
CA TRP A 115 10.48 3.97 43.59
C TRP A 115 11.51 3.69 42.49
N LEU A 116 12.18 2.54 42.57
CA LEU A 116 13.07 2.09 41.50
C LEU A 116 12.26 1.78 40.24
N LEU A 117 11.15 1.06 40.37
CA LEU A 117 10.22 0.80 39.26
C LEU A 117 9.77 2.11 38.60
N ALA A 118 9.36 3.11 39.37
CA ALA A 118 8.96 4.42 38.84
C ALA A 118 10.10 5.11 38.06
N ALA A 119 11.32 5.09 38.59
CA ALA A 119 12.48 5.67 37.92
C ALA A 119 12.84 4.94 36.61
N LEU A 120 12.75 3.60 36.60
CA LEU A 120 12.99 2.78 35.42
C LEU A 120 11.90 2.97 34.34
N ILE A 121 10.64 3.15 34.76
CA ILE A 121 9.54 3.53 33.85
C ILE A 121 9.81 4.90 33.25
N MET A 122 10.26 5.88 34.05
CA MET A 122 10.59 7.22 33.57
C MET A 122 11.71 7.18 32.53
N ALA A 123 12.78 6.41 32.78
CA ALA A 123 13.85 6.20 31.80
C ALA A 123 13.31 5.58 30.50
N SER A 124 12.39 4.62 30.60
CA SER A 124 11.74 3.99 29.44
C SER A 124 10.87 4.98 28.66
N VAL A 125 10.13 5.84 29.34
CA VAL A 125 9.33 6.92 28.73
C VAL A 125 10.21 7.93 28.02
N LEU A 126 11.30 8.36 28.64
CA LEU A 126 12.27 9.27 28.02
C LEU A 126 12.86 8.66 26.74
N HIS A 127 13.18 7.37 26.77
CA HIS A 127 13.70 6.67 25.60
C HIS A 127 12.67 6.56 24.47
N ALA A 128 11.47 6.08 24.80
CA ALA A 128 10.48 5.68 23.81
C ALA A 128 9.65 6.86 23.29
N LEU A 129 9.30 7.82 24.14
CA LEU A 129 8.37 8.91 23.81
C LEU A 129 9.06 10.26 23.63
N ALA A 130 10.17 10.52 24.31
CA ALA A 130 10.92 11.77 24.18
C ALA A 130 12.16 11.65 23.27
N ALA A 131 12.37 10.48 22.65
CA ALA A 131 13.48 10.21 21.73
C ALA A 131 14.86 10.52 22.32
N VAL A 132 15.04 10.39 23.64
CA VAL A 132 16.33 10.58 24.30
C VAL A 132 17.31 9.50 23.85
N SER A 133 18.52 9.91 23.48
CA SER A 133 19.52 8.99 22.96
C SER A 133 19.96 7.98 24.03
N ARG A 134 20.48 6.82 23.60
CA ARG A 134 20.97 5.79 24.53
C ARG A 134 22.11 6.30 25.41
N ALA A 135 22.99 7.15 24.85
CA ALA A 135 24.12 7.72 25.58
C ALA A 135 23.63 8.69 26.66
N ASP A 136 22.66 9.56 26.34
CA ASP A 136 22.08 10.49 27.30
C ASP A 136 21.32 9.75 28.42
N LEU A 137 20.62 8.66 28.08
CA LEU A 137 19.94 7.82 29.06
C LEU A 137 20.90 7.05 29.97
N GLN A 138 22.03 6.59 29.46
CA GLN A 138 23.08 6.01 30.28
C GLN A 138 23.60 7.02 31.31
N PHE A 139 23.76 8.29 30.90
CA PHE A 139 24.09 9.37 31.83
C PHE A 139 22.98 9.60 32.87
N VAL A 140 21.70 9.63 32.47
CA VAL A 140 20.56 9.77 33.39
C VAL A 140 20.51 8.62 34.40
N LEU A 141 20.67 7.38 33.96
CA LEU A 141 20.66 6.19 34.82
C LEU A 141 21.85 6.19 35.80
N LYS A 142 23.04 6.59 35.35
CA LYS A 142 24.19 6.77 36.24
C LYS A 142 24.01 7.93 37.22
N THR A 143 23.37 9.00 36.80
CA THR A 143 23.05 10.13 37.68
C THR A 143 22.07 9.68 38.77
N LEU A 144 21.05 8.90 38.41
CA LEU A 144 20.13 8.30 39.37
C LEU A 144 20.86 7.43 40.40
N GLU A 145 21.79 6.59 39.95
CA GLU A 145 22.63 5.77 40.84
C GLU A 145 23.43 6.63 41.84
N VAL A 146 24.05 7.71 41.38
CA VAL A 146 24.81 8.65 42.24
C VAL A 146 23.91 9.39 43.23
N VAL A 147 22.73 9.83 42.79
CA VAL A 147 21.76 10.53 43.66
C VAL A 147 21.25 9.61 44.76
N VAL A 148 20.90 8.36 44.42
CA VAL A 148 20.44 7.36 45.39
C VAL A 148 21.56 7.00 46.36
N TYR A 149 22.79 6.84 45.88
CA TYR A 149 23.97 6.63 46.73
C TYR A 149 24.13 7.78 47.74
N GLY A 150 24.11 9.02 47.26
CA GLY A 150 24.26 10.21 48.09
C GLY A 150 23.15 10.33 49.14
N ALA A 151 21.91 10.03 48.76
CA ALA A 151 20.78 10.01 49.69
C ALA A 151 20.96 8.95 50.80
N PHE A 152 21.39 7.74 50.46
CA PHE A 152 21.67 6.70 51.45
C PHE A 152 22.80 7.08 52.39
N ALA A 153 23.92 7.58 51.86
CA ALA A 153 25.05 8.02 52.67
C ALA A 153 24.68 9.16 53.63
N TYR A 154 23.89 10.14 53.15
CA TYR A 154 23.38 11.23 53.98
C TYR A 154 22.46 10.73 55.08
N CYS A 155 21.45 9.92 54.76
CA CYS A 155 20.51 9.39 55.75
C CYS A 155 21.18 8.51 56.81
N ASN A 156 22.16 7.69 56.41
CA ASN A 156 22.93 6.85 57.34
C ASN A 156 23.74 7.72 58.31
N ALA A 157 24.42 8.75 57.80
CA ALA A 157 25.17 9.70 58.61
C ALA A 157 24.26 10.49 59.56
N SER A 158 23.09 10.94 59.09
CA SER A 158 22.10 11.65 59.91
C SER A 158 21.46 10.78 61.00
N SER A 159 21.51 9.46 60.84
CA SER A 159 20.98 8.49 61.81
C SER A 159 22.05 7.96 62.78
N GLY A 160 23.26 8.52 62.78
CA GLY A 160 24.37 8.12 63.65
C GLY A 160 25.06 6.80 63.26
N SER A 161 24.81 6.29 62.06
CA SER A 161 25.49 5.12 61.50
C SER A 161 26.73 5.51 60.68
N ALA A 162 27.57 4.55 60.33
CA ALA A 162 28.70 4.79 59.44
C ALA A 162 28.22 5.33 58.08
N SER A 163 28.97 6.25 57.47
CA SER A 163 28.66 6.83 56.16
C SER A 163 28.69 5.84 54.99
N SER A 164 29.03 4.57 55.26
CA SER A 164 28.98 3.46 54.33
C SER A 164 27.56 2.97 54.08
N LEU A 165 27.31 2.42 52.89
CA LEU A 165 26.05 1.75 52.57
C LEU A 165 25.86 0.49 53.41
N THR A 166 24.62 0.22 53.81
CA THR A 166 24.24 -1.11 54.33
C THR A 166 24.22 -2.14 53.20
N ALA A 167 24.20 -3.43 53.55
CA ALA A 167 24.10 -4.50 52.56
C ALA A 167 22.82 -4.39 51.70
N ALA A 168 21.68 -4.03 52.31
CA ALA A 168 20.42 -3.83 51.60
C ALA A 168 20.46 -2.62 50.64
N GLN A 169 21.08 -1.51 51.06
CA GLN A 169 21.27 -0.32 50.21
C GLN A 169 22.21 -0.61 49.04
N SER A 170 23.29 -1.36 49.27
CA SER A 170 24.22 -1.76 48.21
C SER A 170 23.55 -2.66 47.18
N LEU A 171 22.70 -3.59 47.61
CA LEU A 171 21.90 -4.43 46.72
C LEU A 171 20.94 -3.58 45.87
N LEU A 172 20.21 -2.66 46.49
CA LEU A 172 19.25 -1.80 45.78
C LEU A 172 19.95 -0.86 44.77
N LEU A 173 21.14 -0.34 45.11
CA LEU A 173 21.94 0.45 44.18
C LEU A 173 22.38 -0.38 42.96
N GLY A 174 22.80 -1.62 43.18
CA GLY A 174 23.14 -2.58 42.13
C GLY A 174 21.95 -3.00 41.25
N GLU A 175 20.71 -2.73 41.68
CA GLU A 175 19.53 -2.92 40.86
C GLU A 175 19.32 -1.80 39.83
N ILE A 176 20.04 -0.69 39.86
CA ILE A 176 19.91 0.36 38.83
C ILE A 176 20.76 -0.04 37.60
N PRO A 177 20.15 -0.33 36.43
CA PRO A 177 20.91 -0.69 35.25
C PRO A 177 21.66 0.51 34.66
N SER A 178 22.81 0.26 34.04
CA SER A 178 23.58 1.28 33.30
C SER A 178 23.15 1.45 31.85
N ASP A 179 22.32 0.55 31.31
CA ASP A 179 21.91 0.54 29.91
C ASP A 179 20.39 0.40 29.82
N ILE A 180 19.78 1.25 28.99
CA ILE A 180 18.33 1.26 28.75
C ILE A 180 17.80 -0.08 28.25
N ARG A 181 18.57 -0.86 27.50
CA ARG A 181 18.17 -2.21 27.04
C ARG A 181 17.93 -3.15 28.22
N THR A 182 18.80 -3.07 29.22
CA THR A 182 18.63 -3.83 30.46
C THR A 182 17.38 -3.38 31.23
N VAL A 183 17.07 -2.08 31.21
CA VAL A 183 15.83 -1.56 31.80
C VAL A 183 14.60 -2.12 31.09
N LEU A 184 14.54 -2.01 29.75
CA LEU A 184 13.42 -2.51 28.95
C LEU A 184 13.23 -4.02 29.12
N SER A 185 14.33 -4.78 29.14
CA SER A 185 14.31 -6.23 29.38
C SER A 185 13.81 -6.59 30.78
N ARG A 186 14.24 -5.87 31.83
CA ARG A 186 13.76 -6.10 33.22
C ARG A 186 12.29 -5.76 33.40
N LEU A 187 11.82 -4.73 32.72
CA LEU A 187 10.42 -4.32 32.72
C LEU A 187 9.54 -5.16 31.78
N ASP A 188 10.14 -6.10 31.03
CA ASP A 188 9.43 -6.94 30.05
C ASP A 188 8.72 -6.09 28.97
N LEU A 189 9.36 -4.98 28.58
CA LEU A 189 8.85 -4.04 27.57
C LEU A 189 9.37 -4.35 26.16
N GLU A 190 10.42 -5.17 26.04
CA GLU A 190 10.93 -5.59 24.74
C GLU A 190 10.05 -6.71 24.17
N PRO A 191 9.44 -6.52 22.98
CA PRO A 191 8.75 -7.62 22.33
C PRO A 191 9.75 -8.72 21.96
N PRO A 192 9.32 -9.99 21.86
CA PRO A 192 10.18 -11.06 21.38
C PRO A 192 10.45 -10.89 19.88
N ILE A 193 11.58 -10.23 19.57
CA ILE A 193 12.06 -10.01 18.20
C ILE A 193 12.99 -11.18 17.81
N LEU A 194 12.62 -11.85 16.72
CA LEU A 194 13.47 -12.82 16.04
C LEU A 194 14.33 -12.09 15.01
N GLU A 195 15.65 -12.18 15.18
CA GLU A 195 16.61 -11.62 14.24
C GLU A 195 16.83 -12.60 13.09
N TYR A 196 16.28 -12.35 11.91
CA TYR A 196 16.60 -13.13 10.72
C TYR A 196 17.90 -12.62 10.09
N ALA A 197 18.72 -13.53 9.58
CA ALA A 197 19.79 -13.16 8.66
C ALA A 197 19.19 -12.91 7.27
N SER A 198 19.43 -11.73 6.69
CA SER A 198 19.02 -11.40 5.34
C SER A 198 20.24 -11.32 4.43
N CYS A 199 20.28 -12.11 3.37
CA CYS A 199 21.39 -12.12 2.41
C CYS A 199 21.59 -10.73 1.77
N PRO A 200 22.74 -10.05 1.94
CA PRO A 200 22.97 -8.70 1.40
C PRO A 200 22.73 -8.58 -0.12
N LYS A 201 22.95 -9.65 -0.87
CA LYS A 201 22.84 -9.70 -2.33
C LYS A 201 21.45 -10.06 -2.85
N CYS A 202 20.84 -11.13 -2.34
CA CYS A 202 19.57 -11.66 -2.88
C CYS A 202 18.38 -11.52 -1.92
N HIS A 203 18.58 -10.98 -0.73
CA HIS A 203 17.54 -10.70 0.26
C HIS A 203 16.85 -11.92 0.87
N ALA A 204 17.26 -13.14 0.49
CA ALA A 204 16.79 -14.36 1.15
C ALA A 204 17.00 -14.31 2.66
N THR A 205 15.94 -14.61 3.41
CA THR A 205 15.89 -14.57 4.87
C THR A 205 16.12 -15.96 5.46
N TYR A 206 16.83 -16.00 6.59
CA TYR A 206 17.14 -17.23 7.32
C TYR A 206 16.85 -17.05 8.80
N ARG A 207 15.97 -17.91 9.32
CA ARG A 207 15.60 -17.94 10.74
C ARG A 207 16.81 -18.43 11.57
N PRO A 208 17.05 -17.86 12.77
CA PRO A 208 18.07 -18.38 13.67
C PRO A 208 17.71 -19.79 14.15
N ASP A 209 18.70 -20.68 14.13
CA ASP A 209 18.59 -22.05 14.63
C ASP A 209 18.85 -22.11 16.14
N SER A 210 17.78 -22.29 16.92
CA SER A 210 17.85 -22.35 18.38
C SER A 210 18.66 -23.54 18.90
N LYS A 211 18.88 -24.58 18.09
CA LYS A 211 19.71 -25.75 18.47
C LYS A 211 21.21 -25.47 18.34
N ARG A 212 21.60 -24.42 17.62
CA ARG A 212 23.00 -24.04 17.39
C ARG A 212 23.24 -22.59 17.80
N PRO A 213 23.19 -22.25 19.10
CA PRO A 213 23.29 -20.87 19.57
C PRO A 213 24.62 -20.18 19.23
N LYS A 214 25.71 -20.96 19.09
CA LYS A 214 27.03 -20.45 18.67
C LYS A 214 27.18 -20.25 17.16
N SER A 215 26.27 -20.79 16.35
CA SER A 215 26.27 -20.62 14.89
C SER A 215 24.82 -20.76 14.39
N PRO A 216 23.97 -19.77 14.69
CA PRO A 216 22.52 -19.88 14.46
C PRO A 216 22.15 -19.74 12.98
N TYR A 217 23.05 -19.23 12.13
CA TYR A 217 22.81 -19.01 10.72
C TYR A 217 23.76 -19.84 9.85
N PRO A 218 23.38 -20.18 8.61
CA PRO A 218 24.35 -20.66 7.63
C PRO A 218 25.44 -19.61 7.38
N GLU A 219 26.69 -20.02 7.21
CA GLU A 219 27.78 -19.08 6.87
C GLU A 219 27.55 -18.37 5.52
N ARG A 220 26.98 -19.10 4.55
CA ARG A 220 26.73 -18.61 3.19
C ARG A 220 25.29 -18.84 2.74
N CYS A 221 24.81 -17.93 1.91
CA CYS A 221 23.48 -17.95 1.33
C CYS A 221 23.26 -19.20 0.46
N ARG A 222 22.18 -19.93 0.74
CA ARG A 222 21.78 -21.17 0.07
C ARG A 222 20.69 -20.96 -0.98
N ASN A 223 20.21 -19.73 -1.16
CA ASN A 223 19.15 -19.40 -2.11
C ASN A 223 19.60 -19.66 -3.54
N VAL A 224 18.71 -20.27 -4.34
CA VAL A 224 18.92 -20.54 -5.76
C VAL A 224 18.09 -19.55 -6.57
N ILE A 225 18.74 -18.84 -7.47
CA ILE A 225 18.12 -17.82 -8.33
C ILE A 225 18.14 -18.38 -9.74
N THR A 226 17.00 -18.89 -10.22
CA THR A 226 16.78 -19.28 -11.64
C THR A 226 18.00 -19.97 -12.26
N ASP A 227 18.54 -19.41 -13.35
CA ASP A 227 19.72 -19.85 -14.09
C ASP A 227 21.03 -19.24 -13.57
N LYS A 228 20.96 -18.30 -12.61
CA LYS A 228 22.13 -17.69 -11.95
C LYS A 228 22.76 -18.59 -10.88
N GLY A 229 22.16 -19.73 -10.57
CA GLY A 229 22.66 -20.70 -9.60
C GLY A 229 22.52 -20.25 -8.15
N ARG A 230 23.35 -20.82 -7.25
CA ARG A 230 23.34 -20.50 -5.82
C ARG A 230 24.01 -19.15 -5.54
N CYS A 231 23.38 -18.32 -4.72
CA CYS A 231 23.87 -16.99 -4.38
C CYS A 231 25.24 -16.99 -3.67
N LYS A 232 25.46 -17.89 -2.69
CA LYS A 232 26.73 -18.10 -1.95
C LYS A 232 27.31 -16.89 -1.19
N GLU A 233 26.62 -15.75 -1.17
CA GLU A 233 27.00 -14.55 -0.42
C GLU A 233 27.18 -14.87 1.07
N PRO A 234 28.22 -14.37 1.76
CA PRO A 234 28.34 -14.47 3.21
C PRO A 234 27.10 -13.90 3.91
N LEU A 235 26.58 -14.64 4.90
CA LEU A 235 25.48 -14.19 5.75
C LEU A 235 25.96 -13.69 7.12
N VAL A 236 27.15 -14.13 7.52
CA VAL A 236 27.84 -13.78 8.76
C VAL A 236 29.20 -13.21 8.37
N PRO A 237 29.69 -12.14 9.02
CA PRO A 237 31.02 -11.60 8.73
C PRO A 237 32.14 -12.58 9.10
N ASP A 238 33.28 -12.46 8.41
CA ASP A 238 34.48 -13.31 8.64
C ASP A 238 35.31 -12.88 9.87
N ASP A 239 34.78 -11.98 10.72
CA ASP A 239 35.46 -11.39 11.88
C ASP A 239 35.33 -12.24 13.17
N GLY A 240 34.76 -13.44 13.06
CA GLY A 240 34.51 -14.33 14.19
C GLY A 240 33.23 -14.01 14.97
N THR A 241 32.44 -13.01 14.55
CA THR A 241 31.13 -12.75 15.13
C THR A 241 30.09 -13.77 14.67
N THR A 242 29.07 -14.01 15.48
CA THR A 242 27.95 -14.91 15.15
C THR A 242 26.73 -14.14 14.65
N HIS A 243 26.83 -12.82 14.52
CA HIS A 243 25.75 -11.94 14.12
C HIS A 243 25.65 -11.85 12.60
N PRO A 244 24.45 -11.71 12.03
CA PRO A 244 24.30 -11.65 10.59
C PRO A 244 24.82 -10.33 10.04
N SER A 245 25.43 -10.37 8.85
CA SER A 245 25.93 -9.17 8.15
C SER A 245 24.82 -8.15 7.85
N ARG A 246 23.58 -8.63 7.72
CA ARG A 246 22.38 -7.79 7.61
C ARG A 246 21.21 -8.46 8.34
N THR A 247 20.68 -7.76 9.34
CA THR A 247 19.58 -8.25 10.17
C THR A 247 18.23 -7.82 9.62
N TYR A 248 17.26 -8.73 9.62
CA TYR A 248 15.84 -8.46 9.47
C TYR A 248 15.13 -8.77 10.80
N PRO A 249 14.82 -7.75 11.63
CA PRO A 249 14.06 -7.96 12.85
C PRO A 249 12.61 -8.28 12.51
N TYR A 250 12.14 -9.42 13.01
CA TYR A 250 10.77 -9.90 12.84
C TYR A 250 10.15 -10.16 14.23
N HIS A 251 9.06 -9.50 14.53
CA HIS A 251 8.29 -9.75 15.76
C HIS A 251 7.31 -10.89 15.46
N SER A 252 7.25 -11.95 16.28
CA SER A 252 6.31 -13.06 16.02
C SER A 252 4.85 -12.62 16.19
N LEU A 253 4.00 -12.97 15.22
CA LEU A 253 2.56 -12.70 15.26
C LEU A 253 1.91 -13.49 16.40
N ASN A 254 2.36 -14.72 16.65
CA ASN A 254 1.86 -15.53 17.77
C ASN A 254 2.11 -14.86 19.14
N ALA A 255 3.31 -14.31 19.33
CA ALA A 255 3.65 -13.61 20.55
C ALA A 255 2.88 -12.28 20.69
N TRP A 256 2.74 -11.54 19.59
CA TRP A 256 1.92 -10.34 19.58
C TRP A 256 0.44 -10.64 19.90
N LEU A 257 -0.13 -11.69 19.32
CA LEU A 257 -1.51 -12.13 19.59
C LEU A 257 -1.70 -12.46 21.07
N ALA A 258 -0.76 -13.20 21.69
CA ALA A 258 -0.81 -13.47 23.11
C ALA A 258 -0.81 -12.16 23.93
N ASN A 259 0.10 -11.24 23.65
CA ASN A 259 0.16 -9.97 24.38
C ASN A 259 -1.08 -9.10 24.20
N VAL A 260 -1.62 -8.99 22.98
CA VAL A 260 -2.74 -8.08 22.70
C VAL A 260 -4.06 -8.64 23.18
N LEU A 261 -4.33 -9.93 22.99
CA LEU A 261 -5.61 -10.52 23.36
C LEU A 261 -5.77 -10.68 24.87
N TRP A 262 -4.66 -10.78 25.63
CA TRP A 262 -4.71 -10.80 27.09
C TRP A 262 -4.88 -9.42 27.75
N ARG A 263 -4.87 -8.33 26.97
CA ARG A 263 -5.22 -7.01 27.49
C ARG A 263 -6.73 -6.96 27.77
N SER A 264 -7.09 -6.40 28.92
CA SER A 264 -8.46 -6.35 29.41
C SER A 264 -9.46 -5.88 28.35
N GLY A 265 -10.49 -6.69 28.10
CA GLY A 265 -11.61 -6.41 27.19
C GLY A 265 -11.34 -6.61 25.69
N LEU A 266 -10.09 -6.69 25.23
CA LEU A 266 -9.78 -6.75 23.79
C LEU A 266 -10.21 -8.06 23.12
N LEU A 267 -10.06 -9.20 23.79
CA LEU A 267 -10.51 -10.50 23.29
C LEU A 267 -12.03 -10.51 23.01
N GLU A 268 -12.81 -10.00 23.96
CA GLU A 268 -14.28 -9.98 23.86
C GLU A 268 -14.74 -9.02 22.75
N LEU A 269 -14.10 -7.85 22.62
CA LEU A 269 -14.33 -6.95 21.50
C LEU A 269 -14.06 -7.64 20.16
N CYS A 270 -12.94 -8.37 20.05
CA CYS A 270 -12.59 -9.08 18.82
C CYS A 270 -13.60 -10.18 18.46
N ARG A 271 -14.15 -10.87 19.47
CA ARG A 271 -15.17 -11.92 19.30
C ARG A 271 -16.50 -11.32 18.82
N ASN A 272 -16.89 -10.17 19.35
CA ASN A 272 -18.18 -9.55 19.05
C ASN A 272 -18.26 -8.91 17.65
N ALA A 273 -17.12 -8.65 16.99
CA ALA A 273 -17.07 -8.10 15.63
C ALA A 273 -17.94 -8.88 14.60
N TRP A 274 -18.04 -10.20 14.73
CA TRP A 274 -18.83 -11.04 13.82
C TRP A 274 -20.33 -11.11 14.18
N LYS A 275 -20.71 -10.75 15.41
CA LYS A 275 -22.11 -10.74 15.85
C LYS A 275 -22.85 -9.50 15.33
N GLU A 276 -22.13 -8.39 15.15
CA GLU A 276 -22.68 -7.12 14.66
C GLU A 276 -23.05 -7.14 13.16
N THR A 277 -22.74 -8.23 12.44
CA THR A 277 -22.83 -8.32 10.97
C THR A 277 -24.11 -9.00 10.44
N SER A 278 -25.03 -9.44 11.31
CA SER A 278 -26.24 -10.17 10.93
C SER A 278 -27.41 -9.23 10.56
N GLY A 279 -27.54 -8.89 9.27
CA GLY A 279 -28.71 -8.17 8.74
C GLY A 279 -28.59 -7.70 7.29
N GLN A 280 -29.71 -7.30 6.68
CA GLN A 280 -29.72 -6.49 5.45
C GLN A 280 -29.28 -5.07 5.81
N ILE A 281 -28.24 -4.56 5.14
CA ILE A 281 -27.63 -3.28 5.51
C ILE A 281 -27.90 -2.28 4.38
N PRO A 282 -28.59 -1.15 4.65
CA PRO A 282 -28.87 -0.13 3.64
C PRO A 282 -27.64 0.69 3.24
N CYS A 283 -26.60 0.76 4.09
CA CYS A 283 -25.35 1.48 3.82
C CYS A 283 -24.12 0.83 4.49
N TYR A 284 -22.97 0.81 3.81
CA TYR A 284 -21.72 0.33 4.40
C TYR A 284 -21.20 1.33 5.42
N LYS A 285 -21.03 0.90 6.68
CA LYS A 285 -20.49 1.67 7.80
C LYS A 285 -19.08 1.24 8.17
N ASP A 286 -18.81 -0.05 8.07
CA ASP A 286 -17.52 -0.63 8.41
C ASP A 286 -17.08 -1.67 7.37
N ILE A 287 -15.82 -2.12 7.46
CA ILE A 287 -15.30 -3.15 6.56
C ILE A 287 -16.08 -4.47 6.70
N TRP A 288 -16.61 -4.77 7.90
CA TRP A 288 -17.42 -5.95 8.16
C TRP A 288 -18.68 -6.04 7.29
N ASP A 289 -19.19 -4.91 6.78
CA ASP A 289 -20.36 -4.88 5.90
C ASP A 289 -20.03 -5.33 4.47
N ALA A 290 -18.74 -5.43 4.12
CA ALA A 290 -18.30 -5.79 2.79
C ALA A 290 -18.77 -7.21 2.42
N PRO A 291 -19.40 -7.40 1.24
CA PRO A 291 -19.83 -8.73 0.78
C PRO A 291 -18.69 -9.76 0.75
N ALA A 292 -17.47 -9.30 0.50
CA ALA A 292 -16.29 -10.16 0.48
C ALA A 292 -15.93 -10.77 1.84
N LEU A 293 -16.18 -10.04 2.95
CA LEU A 293 -15.97 -10.54 4.31
C LEU A 293 -17.14 -11.38 4.80
N ARG A 294 -18.37 -10.96 4.50
CA ARG A 294 -19.58 -11.69 4.90
C ARG A 294 -19.70 -13.08 4.27
N ALA A 295 -19.25 -13.21 3.03
CA ALA A 295 -19.21 -14.48 2.30
C ALA A 295 -17.84 -15.18 2.42
N PHE A 296 -16.95 -14.71 3.30
CA PHE A 296 -15.62 -15.30 3.46
C PHE A 296 -15.75 -16.68 4.13
N LEU A 297 -15.22 -17.71 3.49
CA LEU A 297 -15.27 -19.09 3.97
C LEU A 297 -14.04 -19.39 4.82
N GLY A 298 -14.20 -20.26 5.81
CA GLY A 298 -13.14 -20.74 6.67
C GLY A 298 -12.24 -21.79 6.00
N PRO A 299 -11.32 -22.37 6.78
CA PRO A 299 -10.32 -23.32 6.28
C PRO A 299 -10.89 -24.61 5.66
N ASP A 300 -12.14 -24.96 5.99
CA ASP A 300 -12.85 -26.11 5.43
C ASP A 300 -13.45 -25.83 4.04
N GLY A 301 -13.40 -24.58 3.58
CA GLY A 301 -13.98 -24.13 2.31
C GLY A 301 -15.51 -24.23 2.24
N LYS A 302 -16.19 -24.41 3.38
CA LYS A 302 -17.64 -24.65 3.45
C LYS A 302 -18.33 -23.75 4.46
N THR A 303 -17.77 -23.65 5.67
CA THR A 303 -18.36 -22.88 6.75
C THR A 303 -17.93 -21.41 6.63
N PRO A 304 -18.84 -20.44 6.77
CA PRO A 304 -18.44 -19.04 6.83
C PRO A 304 -17.44 -18.80 7.97
N PHE A 305 -16.38 -18.05 7.71
CA PHE A 305 -15.35 -17.74 8.71
C PHE A 305 -15.90 -16.92 9.89
N SER A 306 -17.07 -16.29 9.71
CA SER A 306 -17.81 -15.62 10.78
C SER A 306 -18.40 -16.57 11.82
N VAL A 307 -18.60 -17.84 11.48
CA VAL A 307 -19.10 -18.85 12.42
C VAL A 307 -17.96 -19.26 13.34
N GLN A 308 -18.07 -18.84 14.59
CA GLN A 308 -17.09 -19.13 15.64
C GLN A 308 -17.66 -20.21 16.58
N PRO A 309 -17.15 -21.45 16.54
CA PRO A 309 -17.42 -22.45 17.57
C PRO A 309 -17.08 -21.93 18.97
N ASP A 310 -17.70 -22.50 20.00
CA ASP A 310 -17.39 -22.16 21.40
C ASP A 310 -15.90 -22.36 21.70
N GLY A 311 -15.31 -21.39 22.42
CA GLY A 311 -13.88 -21.37 22.70
C GLY A 311 -12.99 -21.01 21.50
N SER A 312 -13.55 -20.48 20.40
CA SER A 312 -12.78 -20.00 19.25
C SER A 312 -12.95 -18.51 18.99
N VAL A 313 -11.89 -17.89 18.44
CA VAL A 313 -11.91 -16.50 17.97
C VAL A 313 -11.25 -16.44 16.59
N HIS A 314 -11.99 -15.90 15.63
CA HIS A 314 -11.56 -15.75 14.25
C HIS A 314 -11.24 -14.28 13.97
N LEU A 315 -9.98 -14.00 13.64
CA LEU A 315 -9.45 -12.66 13.44
C LEU A 315 -9.23 -12.37 11.95
N VAL A 316 -9.42 -11.11 11.57
CA VAL A 316 -9.10 -10.62 10.24
C VAL A 316 -8.10 -9.48 10.37
N PHE A 317 -7.01 -9.57 9.61
CA PHE A 317 -5.97 -8.56 9.56
C PHE A 317 -5.94 -7.88 8.19
N SER A 318 -5.68 -6.57 8.20
CA SER A 318 -5.18 -5.86 7.01
C SER A 318 -3.65 -5.85 7.01
N LEU A 319 -3.04 -5.85 5.83
CA LEU A 319 -1.60 -5.71 5.63
C LEU A 319 -1.31 -4.31 5.07
N PHE A 320 -0.32 -3.65 5.66
CA PHE A 320 0.20 -2.36 5.21
C PHE A 320 1.74 -2.46 5.14
N ILE A 321 2.32 -2.00 4.04
CA ILE A 321 3.77 -1.93 3.84
C ILE A 321 4.10 -0.54 3.31
N ASP A 322 5.03 0.14 3.97
CA ASP A 322 5.44 1.50 3.61
C ASP A 322 6.95 1.70 3.80
N TRP A 323 7.48 2.66 3.04
CA TRP A 323 8.89 2.97 2.95
C TRP A 323 9.14 4.40 3.40
N PHE A 324 10.06 4.57 4.34
CA PHE A 324 10.37 5.88 4.87
C PHE A 324 11.86 6.05 5.09
N ASN A 325 12.29 7.32 5.17
CA ASN A 325 13.67 7.65 5.51
C ASN A 325 13.78 7.83 7.03
N PRO A 326 14.52 6.95 7.74
CA PRO A 326 14.61 7.02 9.20
C PRO A 326 15.37 8.26 9.68
N PHE A 327 16.18 8.89 8.83
CA PHE A 327 16.95 10.10 9.15
C PHE A 327 16.24 11.40 8.72
N GLY A 328 15.01 11.28 8.21
CA GLY A 328 14.22 12.40 7.70
C GLY A 328 14.66 12.92 6.33
N ASN A 329 13.80 13.74 5.72
CA ASN A 329 14.04 14.33 4.40
C ASN A 329 14.95 15.57 4.51
N LYS A 330 16.25 15.39 4.79
CA LYS A 330 17.23 16.48 4.66
C LYS A 330 17.51 16.72 3.18
N LYS A 331 17.35 17.97 2.71
CA LYS A 331 17.52 18.42 1.31
C LYS A 331 18.89 18.11 0.66
N ALA A 332 19.85 17.54 1.39
CA ALA A 332 21.22 17.26 0.93
C ALA A 332 21.80 15.90 1.40
N GLY A 333 21.00 14.96 1.92
CA GLY A 333 21.48 13.64 2.37
C GLY A 333 21.33 12.54 1.30
N LYS A 334 22.21 11.52 1.33
CA LYS A 334 21.98 10.24 0.63
C LYS A 334 20.60 9.70 1.04
N SER A 335 19.73 9.40 0.09
CA SER A 335 18.42 8.80 0.38
C SER A 335 18.61 7.44 1.03
N HIS A 336 18.21 7.30 2.28
CA HIS A 336 18.17 6.02 3.00
C HIS A 336 16.70 5.65 3.17
N SER A 337 16.30 4.46 2.75
CA SER A 337 14.93 3.96 2.85
C SER A 337 14.92 2.67 3.65
N ILE A 338 14.02 2.58 4.62
CA ILE A 338 13.68 1.35 5.33
C ILE A 338 12.20 1.07 5.18
N GLY A 339 11.81 -0.20 5.25
CA GLY A 339 10.42 -0.62 5.09
C GLY A 339 9.82 -1.08 6.40
N GLY A 340 8.59 -0.70 6.70
CA GLY A 340 7.82 -1.29 7.79
C GLY A 340 6.76 -2.23 7.25
N VAL A 341 6.62 -3.41 7.85
CA VAL A 341 5.53 -4.36 7.59
C VAL A 341 4.58 -4.34 8.77
N TYR A 342 3.34 -3.92 8.54
CA TYR A 342 2.35 -3.69 9.59
C TYR A 342 1.08 -4.50 9.34
N LEU A 343 0.46 -5.00 10.41
CA LEU A 343 -0.91 -5.49 10.36
C LEU A 343 -1.80 -4.73 11.32
N VAL A 344 -3.06 -4.59 10.96
CA VAL A 344 -4.11 -4.04 11.82
C VAL A 344 -5.19 -5.08 12.03
N CYS A 345 -5.53 -5.36 13.28
CA CYS A 345 -6.63 -6.25 13.63
C CYS A 345 -7.97 -5.54 13.36
N LEU A 346 -8.69 -5.99 12.33
CA LEU A 346 -9.96 -5.40 11.92
C LEU A 346 -11.12 -5.76 12.87
N ASN A 347 -10.92 -6.76 13.75
CA ASN A 347 -11.92 -7.12 14.75
C ASN A 347 -12.05 -6.10 15.87
N LEU A 348 -11.06 -5.23 16.05
CA LEU A 348 -11.19 -4.13 16.99
C LEU A 348 -12.21 -3.10 16.48
N PRO A 349 -12.91 -2.36 17.35
CA PRO A 349 -13.73 -1.22 16.95
C PRO A 349 -12.91 -0.13 16.22
N PRO A 350 -13.49 0.65 15.28
CA PRO A 350 -12.75 1.65 14.48
C PRO A 350 -11.91 2.63 15.30
N HIS A 351 -12.39 3.05 16.47
CA HIS A 351 -11.69 3.98 17.36
C HIS A 351 -10.49 3.36 18.10
N LEU A 352 -10.31 2.04 18.03
CA LEU A 352 -9.19 1.28 18.61
C LEU A 352 -8.25 0.70 17.55
N ARG A 353 -8.74 0.31 16.36
CA ARG A 353 -7.96 -0.40 15.32
C ARG A 353 -6.61 0.24 15.01
N TYR A 354 -6.62 1.54 14.75
CA TYR A 354 -5.45 2.28 14.26
C TYR A 354 -4.70 3.03 15.36
N ARG A 355 -4.99 2.75 16.63
CA ARG A 355 -4.18 3.30 17.72
C ARG A 355 -2.80 2.64 17.71
N PRO A 356 -1.70 3.40 17.90
CA PRO A 356 -0.34 2.85 17.83
C PRO A 356 -0.12 1.59 18.67
N GLU A 357 -0.74 1.50 19.85
CA GLU A 357 -0.67 0.35 20.75
C GLU A 357 -1.36 -0.93 20.23
N ASN A 358 -2.18 -0.81 19.19
CA ASN A 358 -2.94 -1.93 18.58
C ASN A 358 -2.48 -2.24 17.15
N ILE A 359 -1.52 -1.49 16.61
CA ILE A 359 -0.90 -1.77 15.31
C ILE A 359 0.24 -2.76 15.54
N TYR A 360 0.23 -3.87 14.82
CA TYR A 360 1.29 -4.86 14.86
C TYR A 360 2.38 -4.51 13.85
N LEU A 361 3.56 -4.09 14.32
CA LEU A 361 4.76 -4.01 13.49
C LEU A 361 5.38 -5.41 13.39
N ALA A 362 5.15 -6.09 12.27
CA ALA A 362 5.61 -7.45 11.99
C ALA A 362 7.12 -7.51 11.75
N GLY A 363 7.67 -6.53 11.03
CA GLY A 363 9.11 -6.45 10.83
C GLY A 363 9.57 -5.17 10.16
N VAL A 364 10.86 -4.89 10.29
CA VAL A 364 11.51 -3.71 9.70
C VAL A 364 12.49 -4.18 8.64
N ILE A 365 12.16 -3.94 7.37
CA ILE A 365 12.98 -4.32 6.23
C ILE A 365 14.21 -3.40 6.18
N PRO A 366 15.43 -3.96 6.20
CA PRO A 366 16.65 -3.18 6.24
C PRO A 366 16.85 -2.38 4.94
N GLY A 367 17.39 -1.17 5.10
CA GLY A 367 17.82 -0.30 4.00
C GLY A 367 19.17 -0.71 3.41
N PRO A 368 19.82 0.16 2.61
CA PRO A 368 19.51 1.58 2.41
C PRO A 368 18.49 1.86 1.29
N THR A 369 18.13 0.85 0.50
CA THR A 369 17.23 0.99 -0.65
C THR A 369 16.02 0.08 -0.50
N GLU A 370 14.92 0.51 -1.10
CA GLU A 370 13.73 -0.33 -1.23
C GLU A 370 14.07 -1.60 -2.04
N PRO A 371 13.68 -2.80 -1.56
CA PRO A 371 13.85 -4.05 -2.29
C PRO A 371 12.94 -4.11 -3.52
N ASP A 372 13.40 -4.87 -4.51
CA ASP A 372 12.57 -5.26 -5.64
C ASP A 372 11.45 -6.21 -5.21
N VAL A 373 10.46 -6.42 -6.09
CA VAL A 373 9.29 -7.31 -5.82
C VAL A 373 9.72 -8.69 -5.33
N ASP A 374 10.65 -9.31 -6.04
CA ASP A 374 11.11 -10.67 -5.76
C ASP A 374 11.88 -10.75 -4.43
N GLN A 375 12.53 -9.65 -4.06
CA GLN A 375 13.25 -9.51 -2.81
C GLN A 375 12.29 -9.24 -1.64
N LEU A 376 11.23 -8.45 -1.85
CA LEU A 376 10.19 -8.16 -0.85
C LEU A 376 9.52 -9.45 -0.37
N ASN A 377 9.28 -10.39 -1.27
CA ASN A 377 8.76 -11.72 -0.95
C ASN A 377 9.57 -12.41 0.17
N HIS A 378 10.90 -12.31 0.17
CA HIS A 378 11.72 -12.92 1.23
C HIS A 378 11.45 -12.34 2.63
N TYR A 379 11.06 -11.06 2.72
CA TYR A 379 10.72 -10.42 3.99
C TYR A 379 9.28 -10.68 4.44
N ILE A 380 8.36 -10.89 3.50
CA ILE A 380 6.95 -11.23 3.81
C ILE A 380 6.80 -12.70 4.22
N ARG A 381 7.69 -13.58 3.74
CA ARG A 381 7.63 -15.02 3.97
C ARG A 381 7.45 -15.44 5.44
N PRO A 382 8.20 -14.91 6.44
CA PRO A 382 8.01 -15.29 7.84
C PRO A 382 6.59 -15.03 8.35
N LEU A 383 6.00 -13.90 7.96
CA LEU A 383 4.62 -13.55 8.29
C LEU A 383 3.63 -14.53 7.64
N VAL A 384 3.82 -14.84 6.37
CA VAL A 384 2.95 -15.80 5.64
C VAL A 384 3.05 -17.20 6.25
N ASP A 385 4.23 -17.64 6.69
CA ASP A 385 4.41 -18.94 7.35
C ASP A 385 3.63 -19.02 8.67
N GLU A 386 3.65 -17.97 9.49
CA GLU A 386 2.84 -17.89 10.71
C GLU A 386 1.34 -17.83 10.40
N LEU A 387 0.92 -17.01 9.42
CA LEU A 387 -0.48 -16.92 8.99
C LEU A 387 -1.03 -18.24 8.46
N LEU A 388 -0.25 -19.01 7.69
CA LEU A 388 -0.64 -20.35 7.24
C LEU A 388 -0.87 -21.29 8.42
N THR A 389 0.00 -21.22 9.42
CA THR A 389 -0.12 -22.03 10.63
C THR A 389 -1.39 -21.67 11.41
N ILE A 390 -1.64 -20.37 11.63
CA ILE A 390 -2.84 -19.88 12.32
C ILE A 390 -4.10 -20.19 11.51
N TRP A 391 -4.05 -20.12 10.18
CA TRP A 391 -5.18 -20.42 9.30
C TRP A 391 -5.56 -21.90 9.34
N HIS A 392 -4.61 -22.83 9.22
CA HIS A 392 -4.90 -24.26 9.12
C HIS A 392 -5.02 -24.94 10.48
N ARG A 393 -4.05 -24.74 11.38
CA ARG A 393 -3.98 -25.41 12.68
C ARG A 393 -4.67 -24.60 13.78
N GLY A 394 -4.62 -23.28 13.68
CA GLY A 394 -4.99 -22.38 14.78
C GLY A 394 -3.94 -22.35 15.89
N VAL A 395 -4.11 -21.42 16.81
CA VAL A 395 -3.22 -21.21 17.97
C VAL A 395 -4.07 -21.18 19.23
N TYR A 396 -3.80 -22.09 20.17
CA TYR A 396 -4.37 -22.02 21.51
C TYR A 396 -3.63 -20.96 22.33
N LEU A 397 -4.36 -19.93 22.72
CA LEU A 397 -3.95 -19.04 23.79
C LEU A 397 -4.57 -19.55 25.09
N SER A 398 -3.73 -19.92 26.05
CA SER A 398 -4.18 -20.41 27.36
C SER A 398 -3.58 -19.57 28.48
N ASP A 399 -4.42 -19.15 29.41
CA ASP A 399 -4.03 -18.67 30.74
C ASP A 399 -4.47 -19.67 31.82
N ALA A 400 -4.42 -19.27 33.10
CA ALA A 400 -4.79 -20.14 34.22
C ALA A 400 -6.30 -20.46 34.27
N THR A 401 -7.15 -19.72 33.56
CA THR A 401 -8.61 -19.78 33.71
C THR A 401 -9.35 -20.07 32.40
N SER A 402 -8.71 -19.85 31.25
CA SER A 402 -9.35 -19.91 29.94
C SER A 402 -8.39 -20.36 28.83
N ALA A 403 -8.95 -21.02 27.81
CA ALA A 403 -8.22 -21.43 26.62
C ALA A 403 -9.03 -21.09 25.37
N TRP A 404 -8.40 -20.40 24.43
CA TRP A 404 -9.06 -19.90 23.22
C TRP A 404 -8.31 -20.35 21.98
N LEU A 405 -9.03 -20.96 21.03
CA LEU A 405 -8.51 -21.30 19.71
C LEU A 405 -8.60 -20.09 18.79
N ILE A 406 -7.45 -19.53 18.44
CA ILE A 406 -7.35 -18.39 17.53
C ILE A 406 -7.13 -18.90 16.10
N ARG A 407 -7.96 -18.43 15.17
CA ARG A 407 -7.70 -18.48 13.72
C ARG A 407 -7.62 -17.07 13.17
N ALA A 408 -6.86 -16.87 12.10
CA ALA A 408 -6.64 -15.56 11.53
C ALA A 408 -6.57 -15.64 10.00
N ALA A 409 -7.10 -14.62 9.34
CA ALA A 409 -7.01 -14.42 7.90
C ALA A 409 -6.43 -13.05 7.60
N LEU A 410 -5.54 -12.98 6.61
CA LEU A 410 -5.09 -11.71 6.04
C LEU A 410 -5.97 -11.36 4.85
N ILE A 411 -6.75 -10.29 4.93
CA ILE A 411 -7.69 -9.93 3.85
C ILE A 411 -7.17 -8.70 3.13
N PRO A 412 -7.53 -7.45 3.47
CA PRO A 412 -7.17 -6.36 2.59
C PRO A 412 -5.67 -6.05 2.71
N LEU A 413 -5.00 -6.05 1.57
CA LEU A 413 -3.75 -5.33 1.38
C LEU A 413 -4.12 -3.87 1.09
N VAL A 414 -3.78 -2.99 2.02
CA VAL A 414 -4.02 -1.55 1.93
C VAL A 414 -2.67 -0.87 1.89
N CYS A 415 -2.25 -0.40 0.73
CA CYS A 415 -1.01 0.34 0.55
C CYS A 415 -1.20 1.44 -0.49
N ASP A 416 -0.22 2.34 -0.58
CA ASP A 416 -0.10 3.17 -1.77
C ASP A 416 0.05 2.29 -3.04
N LEU A 417 -0.24 2.84 -4.21
CA LEU A 417 -0.27 2.05 -5.43
C LEU A 417 1.08 1.38 -5.73
N PRO A 418 2.24 2.06 -5.63
CA PRO A 418 3.56 1.42 -5.78
C PRO A 418 3.78 0.22 -4.86
N ALA A 419 3.60 0.35 -3.54
CA ALA A 419 3.82 -0.75 -2.60
C ALA A 419 2.78 -1.86 -2.79
N LEU A 420 1.54 -1.53 -3.13
CA LEU A 420 0.51 -2.51 -3.48
C LEU A 420 0.93 -3.34 -4.69
N ARG A 421 1.40 -2.70 -5.78
CA ARG A 421 1.85 -3.43 -6.97
C ARG A 421 3.00 -4.37 -6.67
N LYS A 422 3.97 -3.91 -5.88
CA LYS A 422 5.11 -4.74 -5.47
C LYS A 422 4.65 -5.92 -4.61
N THR A 423 3.85 -5.66 -3.59
CA THR A 423 3.42 -6.66 -2.62
C THR A 423 2.50 -7.72 -3.24
N ALA A 424 1.57 -7.31 -4.11
CA ALA A 424 0.62 -8.20 -4.78
C ALA A 424 1.13 -8.77 -6.12
N GLY A 425 2.36 -8.47 -6.54
CA GLY A 425 2.95 -9.03 -7.76
C GLY A 425 2.40 -8.46 -9.07
N PHE A 426 1.81 -7.27 -9.06
CA PHE A 426 1.30 -6.62 -10.28
C PHE A 426 2.36 -5.73 -10.95
N ALA A 427 2.20 -5.51 -12.25
CA ALA A 427 2.95 -4.49 -12.97
C ALA A 427 2.64 -3.07 -12.48
N SER A 428 3.55 -2.14 -12.80
CA SER A 428 3.38 -0.72 -12.48
C SER A 428 2.08 -0.14 -13.06
N TYR A 429 1.54 0.88 -12.40
CA TYR A 429 0.39 1.65 -12.88
C TYR A 429 0.61 2.29 -14.26
N SER A 430 1.88 2.44 -14.68
CA SER A 430 2.24 2.98 -16.00
C SER A 430 2.43 1.90 -17.08
N ALA A 431 2.38 0.61 -16.73
CA ALA A 431 2.62 -0.50 -17.64
C ALA A 431 1.44 -0.71 -18.62
N HIS A 432 1.66 -1.52 -19.67
CA HIS A 432 0.61 -1.89 -20.61
C HIS A 432 -0.55 -2.65 -19.91
N ASN A 433 -0.21 -3.54 -18.98
CA ASN A 433 -1.14 -4.22 -18.07
C ASN A 433 -1.29 -3.43 -16.75
N PHE A 434 -2.02 -2.32 -16.76
CA PHE A 434 -2.03 -1.36 -15.64
C PHE A 434 -3.04 -1.65 -14.52
N CYS A 435 -4.16 -2.33 -14.81
CA CYS A 435 -5.26 -2.48 -13.85
C CYS A 435 -5.12 -3.74 -12.98
N SER A 436 -5.40 -3.65 -11.67
CA SER A 436 -5.45 -4.80 -10.74
C SER A 436 -6.71 -5.66 -10.90
N PHE A 437 -7.78 -5.10 -11.47
CA PHE A 437 -9.12 -5.70 -11.46
C PHE A 437 -9.58 -6.21 -12.83
N CYS A 438 -9.10 -5.59 -13.90
CA CYS A 438 -9.45 -5.95 -15.27
C CYS A 438 -8.19 -6.14 -16.13
N LEU A 439 -8.38 -6.69 -17.32
CA LEU A 439 -7.36 -6.94 -18.34
C LEU A 439 -7.34 -5.84 -19.41
N LEU A 440 -8.03 -4.72 -19.17
CA LEU A 440 -8.00 -3.56 -20.06
C LEU A 440 -6.55 -3.06 -20.19
N LYS A 441 -6.15 -2.77 -21.42
CA LYS A 441 -4.80 -2.32 -21.74
C LYS A 441 -4.70 -0.80 -21.65
N LYS A 442 -3.50 -0.30 -21.38
CA LYS A 442 -3.28 1.13 -21.11
C LYS A 442 -3.62 2.04 -22.29
N ASP A 443 -3.46 1.57 -23.51
CA ASP A 443 -3.90 2.22 -24.74
C ASP A 443 -5.44 2.33 -24.87
N GLN A 444 -6.17 1.52 -24.09
CA GLN A 444 -7.63 1.54 -24.02
C GLN A 444 -8.16 2.19 -22.74
N ILE A 445 -7.33 2.97 -22.03
CA ILE A 445 -7.68 3.57 -20.72
C ILE A 445 -8.91 4.49 -20.79
N ASP A 446 -9.20 5.06 -21.97
CA ASP A 446 -10.34 5.95 -22.20
C ASP A 446 -11.67 5.19 -22.38
N ASN A 447 -11.65 3.85 -22.39
CA ASN A 447 -12.88 3.06 -22.38
C ASN A 447 -13.56 3.13 -21.00
N LEU A 448 -14.56 4.00 -20.88
CA LEU A 448 -15.32 4.21 -19.64
C LEU A 448 -16.49 3.21 -19.46
N ASP A 449 -16.83 2.41 -20.48
CA ASP A 449 -17.90 1.43 -20.39
C ASP A 449 -17.43 0.16 -19.66
N ARG A 450 -17.65 0.16 -18.34
CA ARG A 450 -17.28 -0.94 -17.43
C ARG A 450 -17.83 -2.29 -17.81
N SER A 451 -18.94 -2.36 -18.54
CA SER A 451 -19.55 -3.63 -18.96
C SER A 451 -18.68 -4.38 -19.97
N THR A 452 -17.86 -3.65 -20.73
CA THR A 452 -16.97 -4.20 -21.75
C THR A 452 -15.61 -4.65 -21.20
N TRP A 453 -15.33 -4.37 -19.92
CA TRP A 453 -13.99 -4.59 -19.37
C TRP A 453 -13.75 -6.07 -19.03
N PRO A 454 -12.75 -6.72 -19.68
CA PRO A 454 -12.43 -8.12 -19.38
C PRO A 454 -11.95 -8.23 -17.92
N ARG A 455 -12.60 -9.08 -17.12
CA ARG A 455 -12.32 -9.21 -15.68
C ARG A 455 -11.13 -10.14 -15.45
N ARG A 456 -10.30 -9.82 -14.44
CA ARG A 456 -9.30 -10.77 -13.93
C ARG A 456 -9.99 -11.79 -13.03
N SER A 457 -9.56 -13.04 -13.12
CA SER A 457 -9.93 -14.09 -12.18
C SER A 457 -8.74 -14.43 -11.27
N ARG A 458 -9.04 -14.92 -10.06
CA ARG A 458 -8.01 -15.44 -9.13
C ARG A 458 -7.21 -16.58 -9.78
N ALA A 459 -7.92 -17.50 -10.43
CA ALA A 459 -7.36 -18.66 -11.11
C ALA A 459 -6.31 -18.28 -12.15
N ASP A 460 -6.68 -17.40 -13.09
CA ASP A 460 -5.77 -16.98 -14.15
C ASP A 460 -4.60 -16.17 -13.60
N HIS A 461 -4.85 -15.34 -12.57
CA HIS A 461 -3.78 -14.61 -11.89
C HIS A 461 -2.77 -15.58 -11.27
N TYR A 462 -3.26 -16.57 -10.52
CA TYR A 462 -2.42 -17.56 -9.86
C TYR A 462 -1.60 -18.34 -10.86
N GLU A 463 -2.21 -18.83 -11.94
CA GLU A 463 -1.52 -19.58 -13.00
C GLU A 463 -0.41 -18.77 -13.66
N CYS A 464 -0.66 -17.49 -13.96
CA CYS A 464 0.38 -16.59 -14.51
C CYS A 464 1.53 -16.41 -13.52
N ALA A 465 1.21 -16.15 -12.24
CA ALA A 465 2.19 -15.96 -11.19
C ALA A 465 3.02 -17.23 -10.92
N ARG A 466 2.38 -18.41 -10.97
CA ARG A 466 3.01 -19.72 -10.79
C ARG A 466 3.98 -20.03 -11.93
N LYS A 467 3.56 -19.84 -13.19
CA LYS A 467 4.45 -19.97 -14.37
C LYS A 467 5.66 -19.06 -14.25
N TRP A 468 5.45 -17.81 -13.83
CA TRP A 468 6.55 -16.87 -13.59
C TRP A 468 7.49 -17.35 -12.47
N ARG A 469 6.96 -17.87 -11.36
CA ARG A 469 7.75 -18.39 -10.23
C ARG A 469 8.65 -19.54 -10.67
N ASP A 470 8.06 -20.49 -11.39
CA ASP A 470 8.65 -21.78 -11.77
C ASP A 470 9.48 -21.71 -13.07
N ALA A 471 9.48 -20.56 -13.75
CA ALA A 471 10.35 -20.28 -14.87
C ALA A 471 11.82 -20.55 -14.53
N LYS A 472 12.51 -21.27 -15.42
CA LYS A 472 13.89 -21.74 -15.19
C LYS A 472 14.94 -20.64 -15.38
N THR A 473 14.64 -19.62 -16.18
CA THR A 473 15.57 -18.54 -16.54
C THR A 473 14.97 -17.17 -16.25
N GLU A 474 15.82 -16.18 -15.98
CA GLU A 474 15.36 -14.78 -15.85
C GLU A 474 14.72 -14.25 -17.15
N ALA A 475 15.23 -14.65 -18.31
CA ALA A 475 14.66 -14.24 -19.60
C ALA A 475 13.21 -14.71 -19.76
N GLU A 476 12.91 -15.94 -19.31
CA GLU A 476 11.54 -16.47 -19.34
C GLU A 476 10.62 -15.74 -18.35
N ARG A 477 11.14 -15.39 -17.16
CA ARG A 477 10.42 -14.54 -16.20
C ARG A 477 10.08 -13.18 -16.78
N GLU A 478 11.03 -12.54 -17.45
CA GLU A 478 10.84 -11.24 -18.07
C GLU A 478 9.79 -11.31 -19.20
N ARG A 479 9.86 -12.35 -20.04
CA ARG A 479 8.86 -12.61 -21.09
C ARG A 479 7.45 -12.74 -20.53
N LEU A 480 7.25 -13.62 -19.54
CA LEU A 480 5.96 -13.86 -18.89
C LEU A 480 5.43 -12.60 -18.20
N PHE A 481 6.32 -11.84 -17.55
CA PHE A 481 5.94 -10.58 -16.92
C PHE A 481 5.52 -9.52 -17.93
N ASN A 482 6.22 -9.39 -19.06
CA ASN A 482 5.87 -8.44 -20.10
C ASN A 482 4.52 -8.78 -20.76
N GLU A 483 4.24 -10.07 -20.94
CA GLU A 483 2.99 -10.56 -21.50
C GLU A 483 1.78 -10.30 -20.58
N HIS A 484 1.86 -10.76 -19.32
CA HIS A 484 0.71 -10.78 -18.41
C HIS A 484 0.69 -9.63 -17.39
N GLY A 485 1.84 -9.01 -17.11
CA GLY A 485 2.01 -7.99 -16.06
C GLY A 485 1.87 -8.55 -14.64
N ILE A 486 2.20 -9.82 -14.43
CA ILE A 486 2.05 -10.55 -13.16
C ILE A 486 3.37 -11.22 -12.79
N ARG A 487 3.71 -11.17 -11.50
CA ARG A 487 4.83 -11.88 -10.85
C ARG A 487 4.32 -12.64 -9.64
N TRP A 488 5.14 -13.52 -9.09
CA TRP A 488 4.82 -14.21 -7.85
C TRP A 488 4.79 -13.26 -6.65
N SER A 489 3.78 -13.42 -5.81
CA SER A 489 3.70 -12.81 -4.48
C SER A 489 3.62 -13.92 -3.44
N GLU A 490 4.33 -13.80 -2.32
CA GLU A 490 4.21 -14.75 -1.20
C GLU A 490 2.79 -14.78 -0.62
N LEU A 491 1.99 -13.73 -0.80
CA LEU A 491 0.59 -13.72 -0.37
C LEU A 491 -0.25 -14.78 -1.11
N LEU A 492 0.15 -15.19 -2.33
CA LEU A 492 -0.52 -16.25 -3.08
C LEU A 492 -0.37 -17.65 -2.47
N ARG A 493 0.51 -17.81 -1.46
CA ARG A 493 0.57 -19.05 -0.67
C ARG A 493 -0.63 -19.19 0.26
N LEU A 494 -1.28 -18.08 0.63
CA LEU A 494 -2.48 -18.12 1.45
C LEU A 494 -3.64 -18.63 0.58
N PRO A 495 -4.23 -19.81 0.88
CA PRO A 495 -5.16 -20.50 -0.02
C PRO A 495 -6.49 -19.76 -0.20
N TYR A 496 -6.77 -18.77 0.65
CA TYR A 496 -7.96 -17.94 0.60
C TYR A 496 -7.71 -16.56 -0.04
N TRP A 497 -6.44 -16.17 -0.26
CA TRP A 497 -6.13 -14.80 -0.67
C TRP A 497 -6.33 -14.61 -2.17
N ASP A 498 -7.11 -13.57 -2.51
CA ASP A 498 -7.46 -13.22 -3.88
C ASP A 498 -7.00 -11.78 -4.19
N PRO A 499 -5.93 -11.59 -4.98
CA PRO A 499 -5.42 -10.25 -5.31
C PRO A 499 -6.44 -9.39 -6.06
N THR A 500 -7.41 -9.99 -6.75
CA THR A 500 -8.43 -9.25 -7.50
C THR A 500 -9.53 -8.67 -6.60
N ARG A 501 -9.63 -9.15 -5.36
CA ARG A 501 -10.62 -8.72 -4.37
C ARG A 501 -10.00 -8.03 -3.16
N PHE A 502 -8.79 -8.43 -2.80
CA PHE A 502 -8.15 -8.06 -1.55
C PHE A 502 -7.01 -7.05 -1.70
N ALA A 503 -6.51 -6.79 -2.91
CA ALA A 503 -5.61 -5.66 -3.16
C ALA A 503 -6.45 -4.38 -3.39
N LEU A 504 -6.66 -3.60 -2.32
CA LEU A 504 -7.58 -2.46 -2.34
C LEU A 504 -6.93 -1.19 -2.89
N VAL A 505 -7.71 -0.38 -3.62
CA VAL A 505 -7.29 0.98 -3.95
C VAL A 505 -7.37 1.81 -2.68
N ASP A 506 -6.23 2.31 -2.21
CA ASP A 506 -6.22 3.14 -1.02
C ASP A 506 -6.89 4.49 -1.27
N ALA A 507 -7.99 4.73 -0.57
CA ALA A 507 -8.81 5.92 -0.75
C ALA A 507 -8.08 7.19 -0.32
N MET A 508 -7.23 7.14 0.71
CA MET A 508 -6.49 8.31 1.18
C MET A 508 -5.49 8.80 0.12
N HIS A 509 -4.64 7.91 -0.40
CA HIS A 509 -3.69 8.24 -1.46
C HIS A 509 -4.40 8.61 -2.75
N ASN A 510 -5.46 7.89 -3.14
CA ASN A 510 -6.18 8.17 -4.38
C ASN A 510 -6.94 9.50 -4.32
N LEU A 511 -7.74 9.74 -3.27
CA LEU A 511 -8.54 10.95 -3.17
C LEU A 511 -7.70 12.17 -2.81
N PHE A 512 -6.86 12.11 -1.78
CA PHE A 512 -6.17 13.30 -1.30
C PHE A 512 -4.89 13.61 -2.09
N LEU A 513 -4.08 12.61 -2.42
CA LEU A 513 -2.84 12.80 -3.18
C LEU A 513 -3.01 12.66 -4.69
N GLY A 514 -4.06 11.99 -5.15
CA GLY A 514 -4.47 11.92 -6.56
C GLY A 514 -5.44 13.05 -6.90
N GLU A 515 -6.72 12.86 -6.59
CA GLU A 515 -7.82 13.71 -7.05
C GLU A 515 -7.73 15.16 -6.54
N LEU A 516 -7.71 15.39 -5.23
CA LEU A 516 -7.66 16.75 -4.67
C LEU A 516 -6.42 17.50 -5.15
N ARG A 517 -5.26 16.83 -5.14
CA ARG A 517 -4.03 17.40 -5.69
C ARG A 517 -4.18 17.76 -7.16
N HIS A 518 -4.73 16.88 -7.99
CA HIS A 518 -4.94 17.11 -9.43
C HIS A 518 -5.91 18.27 -9.65
N HIS A 519 -7.05 18.27 -8.96
CA HIS A 519 -8.02 19.36 -9.00
C HIS A 519 -7.38 20.69 -8.63
N CYS A 520 -6.69 20.77 -7.49
CA CYS A 520 -6.06 22.02 -7.07
C CYS A 520 -4.93 22.48 -7.99
N ARG A 521 -4.10 21.57 -8.50
CA ARG A 521 -2.90 21.96 -9.28
C ARG A 521 -3.18 22.15 -10.76
N ASP A 522 -3.95 21.25 -11.34
CA ASP A 522 -4.08 21.10 -12.79
C ASP A 522 -5.44 21.61 -13.30
N VAL A 523 -6.51 21.46 -12.53
CA VAL A 523 -7.86 21.94 -12.91
C VAL A 523 -8.09 23.39 -12.45
N TRP A 524 -7.98 23.67 -11.15
CA TRP A 524 -8.20 24.98 -10.53
C TRP A 524 -6.99 25.91 -10.64
N GLY A 525 -5.79 25.34 -10.80
CA GLY A 525 -4.58 26.04 -11.22
C GLY A 525 -3.79 26.79 -10.14
N ILE A 526 -3.13 26.08 -9.22
CA ILE A 526 -2.09 26.67 -8.36
C ILE A 526 -0.80 26.90 -9.19
N LYS A 527 -0.68 28.05 -9.87
CA LYS A 527 0.54 28.46 -10.59
C LYS A 527 1.14 29.75 -10.04
N VAL A 528 1.52 29.75 -8.76
CA VAL A 528 2.28 30.85 -8.16
C VAL A 528 3.77 30.56 -8.28
N LYS A 529 4.46 31.25 -9.20
CA LYS A 529 5.90 31.44 -9.06
C LYS A 529 6.07 32.55 -8.04
N ASP A 530 6.56 32.24 -6.83
CA ASP A 530 6.83 33.28 -5.84
C ASP A 530 7.86 34.26 -6.45
N ALA A 531 7.45 35.51 -6.68
CA ALA A 531 8.39 36.60 -6.91
C ALA A 531 8.83 37.12 -5.52
N PRO A 532 10.14 37.31 -5.27
CA PRO A 532 10.60 37.90 -4.02
C PRO A 532 10.06 39.34 -3.87
N PRO A 533 9.87 39.85 -2.64
CA PRO A 533 9.07 41.05 -2.39
C PRO A 533 9.63 42.37 -2.93
N ASN A 534 10.81 42.39 -3.54
CA ASN A 534 11.54 43.63 -3.88
C ASN A 534 12.28 43.59 -5.22
N GLN A 535 11.67 43.01 -6.26
CA GLN A 535 12.09 43.30 -7.64
C GLN A 535 10.86 43.57 -8.50
N GLY A 536 10.88 44.71 -9.19
CA GLY A 536 9.75 45.29 -9.91
C GLY A 536 8.98 44.29 -10.76
N LYS A 537 7.64 44.45 -10.75
CA LYS A 537 6.65 43.89 -11.68
C LYS A 537 7.26 42.80 -12.57
N SER A 538 7.19 41.53 -12.13
CA SER A 538 7.37 40.42 -13.07
C SER A 538 6.48 40.74 -14.26
N ARG A 539 7.04 40.86 -15.47
CA ARG A 539 6.26 41.05 -16.70
C ARG A 539 5.28 39.88 -16.82
N GLY A 540 4.08 40.04 -16.25
CA GLY A 540 2.93 39.23 -16.61
C GLY A 540 2.79 39.35 -18.12
N MET A 541 2.70 38.22 -18.82
CA MET A 541 2.41 38.25 -20.25
C MET A 541 1.11 39.01 -20.43
N THR A 542 1.15 40.15 -21.13
CA THR A 542 -0.04 40.97 -21.36
C THR A 542 -1.10 40.12 -22.04
N PRO A 543 -2.34 40.05 -21.52
CA PRO A 543 -3.43 39.37 -22.20
C PRO A 543 -3.61 39.97 -23.59
N HIS A 544 -3.75 39.14 -24.62
CA HIS A 544 -4.06 39.62 -25.96
C HIS A 544 -5.57 39.88 -26.05
N THR A 545 -5.95 41.10 -26.39
CA THR A 545 -7.35 41.48 -26.72
C THR A 545 -7.87 40.67 -27.91
N PRO A 546 -9.20 40.56 -28.13
CA PRO A 546 -9.74 39.84 -29.29
C PRO A 546 -9.13 40.29 -30.63
N VAL A 547 -8.85 41.60 -30.77
CA VAL A 547 -8.18 42.17 -31.95
C VAL A 547 -6.74 41.67 -32.09
N GLU A 548 -5.98 41.62 -31.00
CA GLU A 548 -4.62 41.08 -31.01
C GLU A 548 -4.60 39.56 -31.21
N GLN A 549 -5.58 38.84 -30.67
CA GLN A 549 -5.75 37.40 -30.90
C GLN A 549 -5.92 37.12 -32.39
N GLN A 550 -6.82 37.84 -33.07
CA GLN A 550 -7.02 37.74 -34.51
C GLN A 550 -5.72 38.01 -35.28
N ARG A 551 -5.02 39.11 -34.95
CA ARG A 551 -3.75 39.47 -35.59
C ARG A 551 -2.68 38.38 -35.43
N TRP A 552 -2.59 37.76 -34.25
CA TRP A 552 -1.63 36.68 -34.00
C TRP A 552 -2.00 35.37 -34.72
N LEU A 553 -3.29 35.06 -34.88
CA LEU A 553 -3.75 33.93 -35.68
C LEU A 553 -3.41 34.11 -37.16
N GLU A 554 -3.68 35.28 -37.72
CA GLU A 554 -3.33 35.62 -39.11
C GLU A 554 -1.81 35.63 -39.34
N THR A 555 -1.05 36.17 -38.37
CA THR A 555 0.42 36.16 -38.41
C THR A 555 0.96 34.73 -38.40
N ALA A 556 0.41 33.86 -37.55
CA ALA A 556 0.78 32.44 -37.51
C ALA A 556 0.45 31.73 -38.83
N ALA A 557 -0.73 31.97 -39.40
CA ALA A 557 -1.14 31.45 -40.70
C ALA A 557 -0.18 31.88 -41.82
N SER A 558 0.20 33.16 -41.84
CA SER A 558 1.14 33.73 -42.81
C SER A 558 2.54 33.11 -42.70
N TYR A 559 3.02 32.84 -41.49
CA TYR A 559 4.31 32.20 -41.28
C TYR A 559 4.30 30.71 -41.68
N ILE A 560 3.19 30.02 -41.47
CA ILE A 560 3.00 28.63 -41.92
C ILE A 560 2.96 28.58 -43.46
N SER A 561 2.16 29.44 -44.10
CA SER A 561 2.01 29.45 -45.56
C SER A 561 3.30 29.86 -46.30
N LYS A 562 4.08 30.77 -45.71
CA LYS A 562 5.42 31.15 -46.22
C LYS A 562 6.53 30.16 -45.85
N THR A 563 6.21 29.08 -45.14
CA THR A 563 7.15 28.05 -44.67
C THR A 563 8.31 28.59 -43.82
N LEU A 564 8.02 29.47 -42.86
CA LEU A 564 9.01 30.14 -42.00
C LEU A 564 8.98 29.62 -40.54
N PRO A 565 9.48 28.40 -40.24
CA PRO A 565 9.33 27.78 -38.92
C PRO A 565 10.01 28.56 -37.79
N ARG A 566 11.13 29.23 -38.07
CA ARG A 566 11.85 30.05 -37.08
C ARG A 566 11.04 31.26 -36.60
N LYS A 567 10.10 31.77 -37.41
CA LYS A 567 9.25 32.91 -37.00
C LYS A 567 8.07 32.47 -36.11
N LEU A 568 7.70 31.19 -36.14
CA LEU A 568 6.67 30.63 -35.27
C LEU A 568 7.11 30.56 -33.80
N ASP A 569 8.41 30.67 -33.53
CA ASP A 569 8.94 30.81 -32.17
C ASP A 569 8.52 32.11 -31.47
N ALA A 570 8.10 33.14 -32.21
CA ALA A 570 7.52 34.35 -31.63
C ALA A 570 6.04 34.19 -31.23
N VAL A 571 5.31 33.24 -31.84
CA VAL A 571 3.88 33.00 -31.59
C VAL A 571 3.70 32.21 -30.29
N ARG A 572 2.72 32.57 -29.45
CA ARG A 572 2.47 31.81 -28.20
C ARG A 572 2.02 30.38 -28.52
N LYS A 573 2.44 29.41 -27.70
CA LYS A 573 2.12 27.98 -27.86
C LYS A 573 0.62 27.73 -28.04
N GLY A 574 -0.22 28.46 -27.31
CA GLY A 574 -1.68 28.31 -27.34
C GLY A 574 -2.30 28.46 -28.73
N TYR A 575 -1.90 29.50 -29.49
CA TYR A 575 -2.36 29.71 -30.86
C TYR A 575 -1.91 28.59 -31.81
N LEU A 576 -0.64 28.16 -31.70
CA LEU A 576 -0.11 27.08 -32.53
C LEU A 576 -0.84 25.77 -32.26
N LEU A 577 -1.09 25.45 -30.98
CA LEU A 577 -1.80 24.24 -30.60
C LEU A 577 -3.26 24.26 -31.10
N ALA A 578 -3.96 25.38 -30.94
CA ALA A 578 -5.34 25.53 -31.41
C ALA A 578 -5.46 25.38 -32.94
N ILE A 579 -4.53 25.96 -33.72
CA ILE A 579 -4.46 25.78 -35.17
C ILE A 579 -4.14 24.31 -35.51
N ALA A 580 -3.21 23.67 -34.80
CA ALA A 580 -2.80 22.29 -35.07
C ALA A 580 -3.93 21.28 -34.81
N GLU A 581 -4.67 21.46 -33.72
CA GLU A 581 -5.83 20.63 -33.37
C GLU A 581 -6.96 20.82 -34.39
N LEU A 582 -7.30 22.07 -34.74
CA LEU A 582 -8.40 22.35 -35.67
C LEU A 582 -8.16 21.81 -37.08
N ASN A 583 -6.91 21.78 -37.52
CA ASN A 583 -6.52 21.29 -38.83
C ASN A 583 -6.20 19.79 -38.86
N GLY A 584 -6.31 19.09 -37.72
CA GLY A 584 -6.01 17.66 -37.62
C GLY A 584 -4.53 17.31 -37.77
N ALA A 585 -3.62 18.29 -37.61
CA ALA A 585 -2.18 18.06 -37.60
C ALA A 585 -1.74 17.27 -36.35
N ILE A 586 -2.54 17.34 -35.29
CA ILE A 586 -2.27 16.77 -33.98
C ILE A 586 -3.60 16.24 -33.38
N PRO A 587 -3.64 15.06 -32.73
CA PRO A 587 -4.84 14.55 -32.09
C PRO A 587 -5.39 15.49 -31.00
N ALA A 588 -6.72 15.58 -30.92
CA ALA A 588 -7.48 16.44 -30.01
C ALA A 588 -7.40 16.00 -28.53
N SER A 589 -6.20 16.01 -27.95
CA SER A 589 -5.92 15.71 -26.53
C SER A 589 -4.43 15.76 -26.20
N SER A 590 -3.55 15.84 -27.21
CA SER A 590 -2.11 15.80 -26.97
C SER A 590 -1.57 17.17 -26.51
N GLN A 591 -0.59 17.15 -25.58
CA GLN A 591 0.11 18.37 -25.13
C GLN A 591 1.58 18.39 -25.58
N PRO A 592 1.85 18.54 -26.89
CA PRO A 592 3.21 18.57 -27.41
C PRO A 592 3.98 19.79 -26.90
N THR A 593 5.31 19.69 -26.86
CA THR A 593 6.18 20.88 -26.70
C THR A 593 5.96 21.85 -27.86
N LYS A 594 6.24 23.16 -27.66
CA LYS A 594 6.09 24.18 -28.71
C LYS A 594 6.79 23.79 -30.02
N GLN A 595 8.03 23.27 -29.92
CA GLN A 595 8.80 22.82 -31.08
C GLN A 595 8.15 21.63 -31.80
N LYS A 596 7.68 20.62 -31.06
CA LYS A 596 6.92 19.49 -31.65
C LYS A 596 5.63 19.96 -32.34
N CYS A 597 4.95 20.96 -31.78
CA CYS A 597 3.76 21.55 -32.38
C CYS A 597 4.09 22.27 -33.70
N ILE A 598 5.18 23.03 -33.74
CA ILE A 598 5.67 23.69 -34.96
C ILE A 598 6.03 22.65 -36.03
N HIS A 599 6.77 21.60 -35.66
CA HIS A 599 7.13 20.53 -36.60
C HIS A 599 5.90 19.83 -37.16
N ALA A 600 4.96 19.40 -36.31
CA ALA A 600 3.74 18.73 -36.74
C ALA A 600 2.88 19.59 -37.66
N LEU A 601 2.74 20.90 -37.36
CA LEU A 601 2.04 21.85 -38.23
C LEU A 601 2.71 22.01 -39.60
N MET A 602 4.04 22.13 -39.63
CA MET A 602 4.80 22.27 -40.88
C MET A 602 4.76 21.00 -41.72
N ASP A 603 4.85 19.83 -41.09
CA ASP A 603 4.76 18.54 -41.77
C ASP A 603 3.35 18.28 -42.30
N TRP A 604 2.32 18.65 -41.53
CA TRP A 604 0.93 18.61 -41.99
C TRP A 604 0.73 19.54 -43.20
N TYR A 605 1.23 20.78 -43.16
CA TYR A 605 1.10 21.72 -44.26
C TYR A 605 1.83 21.26 -45.53
N ARG A 606 3.04 20.69 -45.38
CA ARG A 606 3.81 20.11 -46.50
C ARG A 606 3.10 18.91 -47.14
N LYS A 607 2.44 18.08 -46.34
CA LYS A 607 1.69 16.89 -46.82
C LYS A 607 0.38 17.27 -47.51
N ASN A 608 -0.23 18.38 -47.12
CA ASN A 608 -1.52 18.85 -47.66
C ASN A 608 -1.32 20.10 -48.54
N GLN A 609 -0.49 19.96 -49.58
CA GLN A 609 -0.09 21.05 -50.49
C GLN A 609 -1.28 21.93 -50.89
N SER A 610 -1.26 23.20 -50.47
CA SER A 610 -2.28 24.24 -50.74
C SER A 610 -3.61 24.15 -49.98
N ALA A 611 -3.69 23.39 -48.88
CA ALA A 611 -4.87 23.44 -48.00
C ALA A 611 -5.00 24.80 -47.29
N THR A 612 -6.18 25.42 -47.35
CA THR A 612 -6.51 26.63 -46.59
C THR A 612 -6.45 26.33 -45.10
N ILE A 613 -5.56 27.03 -44.38
CA ILE A 613 -5.39 26.88 -42.93
C ILE A 613 -6.68 27.36 -42.24
N LYS A 614 -7.39 26.46 -41.55
CA LYS A 614 -8.53 26.82 -40.73
C LYS A 614 -8.05 27.54 -39.47
N LEU A 615 -8.57 28.73 -39.21
CA LEU A 615 -8.25 29.48 -38.00
C LEU A 615 -9.30 29.22 -36.91
N PRO A 616 -8.87 29.01 -35.65
CA PRO A 616 -9.78 28.87 -34.53
C PRO A 616 -10.54 30.18 -34.27
N PRO A 617 -11.78 30.11 -33.76
CA PRO A 617 -12.53 31.30 -33.37
C PRO A 617 -11.80 32.08 -32.27
N ILE A 618 -11.89 33.42 -32.31
CA ILE A 618 -11.34 34.29 -31.27
C ILE A 618 -12.09 34.11 -29.95
N LEU A 619 -11.38 34.26 -28.83
CA LEU A 619 -12.04 34.28 -27.52
C LEU A 619 -12.64 35.68 -27.28
N PRO A 620 -13.82 35.77 -26.65
CA PRO A 620 -14.52 37.04 -26.44
C PRO A 620 -13.80 37.99 -25.46
N GLU A 621 -12.89 37.46 -24.64
CA GLU A 621 -12.18 38.21 -23.60
C GLU A 621 -10.66 38.21 -23.82
N PRO A 622 -9.92 39.21 -23.30
CA PRO A 622 -8.47 39.22 -23.33
C PRO A 622 -7.87 37.99 -22.62
N THR A 623 -7.01 37.23 -23.30
CA THR A 623 -6.45 35.98 -22.74
C THR A 623 -4.92 35.95 -22.77
N VAL A 624 -4.33 35.30 -21.77
CA VAL A 624 -2.90 34.95 -21.76
C VAL A 624 -2.66 33.63 -22.52
N ASN A 625 -3.59 32.67 -22.35
CA ASN A 625 -3.50 31.30 -22.86
C ASN A 625 -4.64 31.03 -23.86
N PHE A 626 -4.39 31.37 -25.12
CA PHE A 626 -5.32 31.04 -26.21
C PHE A 626 -5.44 29.53 -26.39
N HIS A 627 -6.65 29.04 -26.64
CA HIS A 627 -6.95 27.62 -26.83
C HIS A 627 -8.23 27.47 -27.68
N LEU A 628 -8.51 26.25 -28.16
CA LEU A 628 -9.69 25.95 -28.96
C LEU A 628 -10.88 25.63 -28.04
N ILE A 629 -12.00 26.32 -28.19
CA ILE A 629 -13.25 26.03 -27.45
C ILE A 629 -13.86 24.73 -28.00
N LYS A 630 -14.09 23.74 -27.14
CA LYS A 630 -14.57 22.39 -27.52
C LYS A 630 -16.02 22.09 -27.11
N GLY A 631 -16.75 23.04 -26.51
CA GLY A 631 -18.15 22.88 -26.07
C GLY A 631 -18.84 24.22 -25.76
N GLU A 632 -20.09 24.19 -25.29
CA GLU A 632 -20.88 25.40 -24.96
C GLU A 632 -20.27 26.26 -23.84
N PHE A 633 -19.42 25.69 -22.98
CA PHE A 633 -18.76 26.40 -21.87
C PHE A 633 -17.24 26.21 -21.91
N ASP A 634 -16.48 27.31 -21.95
CA ASP A 634 -15.03 27.30 -21.77
C ASP A 634 -14.67 27.29 -20.27
N VAL A 635 -14.50 26.10 -19.71
CA VAL A 635 -14.06 25.94 -18.31
C VAL A 635 -12.58 26.25 -18.08
N THR A 636 -11.76 26.28 -19.14
CA THR A 636 -10.31 26.54 -19.03
C THR A 636 -9.98 28.02 -18.81
N LYS A 637 -10.98 28.89 -18.99
CA LYS A 637 -11.01 30.31 -18.61
C LYS A 637 -10.83 30.55 -17.11
N TYR A 638 -11.29 29.65 -16.25
CA TYR A 638 -11.40 29.91 -14.81
C TYR A 638 -10.21 29.33 -14.04
N GLN A 639 -9.16 30.13 -13.84
CA GLN A 639 -8.21 29.87 -12.75
C GLN A 639 -8.89 30.24 -11.43
N ILE A 640 -9.49 29.25 -10.76
CA ILE A 640 -10.19 29.45 -9.49
C ILE A 640 -9.20 29.84 -8.38
N LEU A 641 -7.96 29.31 -8.42
CA LEU A 641 -6.92 29.58 -7.44
C LEU A 641 -5.84 30.52 -8.00
N ASP A 642 -6.25 31.75 -8.32
CA ASP A 642 -5.34 32.81 -8.74
C ASP A 642 -4.45 33.34 -7.58
N GLN A 643 -3.58 34.31 -7.89
CA GLN A 643 -2.62 34.86 -6.92
C GLN A 643 -3.32 35.49 -5.71
N ASP A 644 -4.45 36.17 -5.94
CA ASP A 644 -5.20 36.87 -4.91
C ASP A 644 -5.90 35.86 -3.99
N THR A 645 -6.57 34.87 -4.59
CA THR A 645 -7.23 33.77 -3.86
C THR A 645 -6.22 32.96 -3.04
N ILE A 646 -5.03 32.71 -3.58
CA ILE A 646 -3.97 32.01 -2.83
C ILE A 646 -3.44 32.88 -1.68
N SER A 647 -3.35 34.19 -1.85
CA SER A 647 -2.90 35.09 -0.80
C SER A 647 -3.90 35.15 0.35
N GLU A 648 -5.19 35.17 0.05
CA GLU A 648 -6.27 35.05 1.05
C GLU A 648 -6.27 33.68 1.73
N LEU A 649 -6.14 32.60 0.96
CA LEU A 649 -6.03 31.25 1.51
C LEU A 649 -4.85 31.12 2.48
N ARG A 650 -3.69 31.70 2.15
CA ARG A 650 -2.51 31.73 3.04
C ARG A 650 -2.81 32.52 4.33
N HIS A 651 -3.54 33.64 4.21
CA HIS A 651 -3.97 34.44 5.35
C HIS A 651 -4.91 33.65 6.28
N ASP A 652 -5.90 32.96 5.71
CA ASP A 652 -6.88 32.19 6.48
C ASP A 652 -6.23 30.97 7.13
N ILE A 653 -5.33 30.26 6.43
CA ILE A 653 -4.51 29.18 7.01
C ILE A 653 -3.73 29.68 8.24
N ALA A 654 -3.18 30.90 8.19
CA ALA A 654 -2.40 31.46 9.29
C ALA A 654 -3.27 31.85 10.49
N LYS A 655 -4.49 32.35 10.26
CA LYS A 655 -5.44 32.78 11.30
C LYS A 655 -6.29 31.63 11.88
N THR A 656 -6.46 30.54 11.16
CA THR A 656 -7.33 29.44 11.58
C THR A 656 -6.68 28.63 12.71
N PHE A 657 -7.39 28.52 13.84
CA PHE A 657 -7.07 27.59 14.91
C PHE A 657 -7.64 26.21 14.57
N LEU A 658 -6.78 25.20 14.52
CA LEU A 658 -7.16 23.83 14.24
C LEU A 658 -7.01 22.98 15.49
N PRO A 659 -7.89 21.99 15.72
CA PRO A 659 -7.72 21.04 16.80
C PRO A 659 -6.46 20.19 16.57
N SER A 660 -5.87 19.67 17.65
CA SER A 660 -4.58 18.97 17.62
C SER A 660 -4.55 17.71 16.74
N TRP A 661 -5.70 17.10 16.48
CA TRP A 661 -5.83 15.91 15.63
C TRP A 661 -5.87 16.23 14.12
N LEU A 662 -5.94 17.50 13.74
CA LEU A 662 -5.98 17.92 12.35
C LEU A 662 -4.65 18.58 11.96
N GLU A 663 -3.93 17.94 11.02
CA GLU A 663 -2.65 18.46 10.54
C GLU A 663 -2.82 19.82 9.86
N ARG A 664 -2.01 20.78 10.29
CA ARG A 664 -2.07 22.16 9.78
C ARG A 664 -1.38 22.26 8.42
N PRO A 665 -2.07 22.80 7.39
CA PRO A 665 -1.44 23.08 6.11
C PRO A 665 -0.30 24.10 6.22
N PRO A 666 0.64 24.07 5.27
CA PRO A 666 1.72 25.05 5.23
C PRO A 666 1.17 26.46 5.02
N ARG A 667 1.65 27.41 5.83
CA ARG A 667 1.27 28.83 5.73
C ARG A 667 1.61 29.46 4.38
N ASN A 668 2.61 28.92 3.68
CA ASN A 668 3.02 29.34 2.34
C ASN A 668 2.44 28.45 1.23
N PHE A 669 1.20 27.97 1.39
CA PHE A 669 0.53 27.09 0.43
C PHE A 669 0.67 27.58 -1.03
N GLY A 670 0.96 26.66 -1.95
CA GLY A 670 1.24 26.96 -3.35
C GLY A 670 2.66 27.45 -3.67
N SER A 671 3.50 27.74 -2.66
CA SER A 671 4.92 28.05 -2.84
C SER A 671 5.74 26.79 -3.18
N PRO A 672 6.66 26.83 -4.17
CA PRO A 672 7.60 25.74 -4.41
C PRO A 672 8.54 25.44 -3.24
N SER A 673 8.76 26.39 -2.32
CA SER A 673 9.74 26.29 -1.23
C SER A 673 9.41 25.23 -0.17
N HIS A 674 8.12 24.93 0.02
CA HIS A 674 7.64 23.96 1.02
C HIS A 674 7.78 22.49 0.55
N GLY A 675 7.95 22.25 -0.76
CA GLY A 675 8.02 20.90 -1.30
C GLY A 675 6.65 20.24 -1.52
N LYS A 676 6.59 18.91 -1.49
CA LYS A 676 5.35 18.15 -1.73
C LYS A 676 4.48 18.13 -0.48
N LEU A 677 3.19 18.46 -0.63
CA LEU A 677 2.19 18.30 0.43
C LEU A 677 1.85 16.84 0.67
N LYS A 678 1.61 16.48 1.94
CA LYS A 678 1.11 15.18 2.37
C LYS A 678 -0.41 15.08 2.19
N ALA A 679 -0.96 13.87 2.33
CA ALA A 679 -2.38 13.59 2.11
C ALA A 679 -3.29 14.35 3.10
N ASP A 680 -2.90 14.37 4.37
CA ASP A 680 -3.55 15.13 5.45
C ASP A 680 -3.53 16.65 5.19
N HIS A 681 -2.42 17.20 4.68
CA HIS A 681 -2.35 18.60 4.26
C HIS A 681 -3.37 18.90 3.17
N TRP A 682 -3.47 18.06 2.13
CA TRP A 682 -4.47 18.23 1.06
C TRP A 682 -5.88 18.15 1.60
N ARG A 683 -6.17 17.16 2.46
CA ARG A 683 -7.47 17.04 3.11
C ARG A 683 -7.82 18.33 3.85
N THR A 684 -6.97 18.79 4.77
CA THR A 684 -7.26 20.00 5.56
C THR A 684 -7.41 21.24 4.70
N VAL A 685 -6.57 21.42 3.67
CA VAL A 685 -6.71 22.55 2.73
C VAL A 685 -8.07 22.54 2.06
N CYS A 686 -8.47 21.41 1.47
CA CYS A 686 -9.68 21.35 0.67
C CYS A 686 -10.96 21.31 1.51
N THR A 687 -10.95 20.70 2.70
CA THR A 687 -12.16 20.55 3.52
C THR A 687 -12.34 21.65 4.56
N VAL A 688 -11.29 22.42 4.88
CA VAL A 688 -11.34 23.49 5.88
C VAL A 688 -10.89 24.81 5.30
N SER A 689 -9.63 24.93 4.90
CA SER A 689 -9.05 26.24 4.55
C SER A 689 -9.72 26.86 3.32
N MET A 690 -9.92 26.08 2.26
CA MET A 690 -10.61 26.56 1.05
C MET A 690 -12.08 26.86 1.32
N VAL A 691 -12.75 26.09 2.18
CA VAL A 691 -14.15 26.34 2.54
C VAL A 691 -14.28 27.70 3.22
N ILE A 692 -13.39 28.01 4.17
CA ILE A 692 -13.33 29.32 4.84
C ILE A 692 -13.09 30.42 3.82
N THR A 693 -12.04 30.31 2.99
CA THR A 693 -11.71 31.35 2.01
C THR A 693 -12.82 31.56 0.98
N CYS A 694 -13.45 30.49 0.49
CA CYS A 694 -14.57 30.60 -0.44
C CYS A 694 -15.79 31.23 0.21
N TYR A 695 -16.09 30.91 1.47
CA TYR A 695 -17.18 31.54 2.22
C TYR A 695 -16.93 33.03 2.42
N ASP A 696 -15.73 33.42 2.86
CA ASP A 696 -15.36 34.82 3.09
C ASP A 696 -15.39 35.66 1.80
N ARG A 697 -15.06 35.04 0.66
CA ARG A 697 -15.17 35.69 -0.66
C ARG A 697 -16.60 35.82 -1.15
N ALA A 698 -17.44 34.82 -0.86
CA ALA A 698 -18.85 34.83 -1.23
C ALA A 698 -19.67 35.81 -0.38
N TYR A 699 -19.26 36.04 0.87
CA TYR A 699 -19.95 36.90 1.83
C TYR A 699 -19.00 37.87 2.57
N PRO A 700 -18.44 38.88 1.88
CA PRO A 700 -17.46 39.81 2.44
C PRO A 700 -17.94 40.57 3.69
N GLU A 701 -19.26 40.76 3.83
CA GLU A 701 -19.91 41.46 4.94
C GLU A 701 -19.69 40.78 6.31
N PHE A 702 -19.46 39.47 6.33
CA PHE A 702 -19.16 38.75 7.57
C PHE A 702 -17.67 38.80 7.95
N ARG A 703 -16.79 39.18 7.00
CA ARG A 703 -15.33 39.27 7.21
C ARG A 703 -14.96 40.34 8.26
N SER A 704 -15.77 41.39 8.38
CA SER A 704 -15.55 42.50 9.32
C SER A 704 -16.02 42.29 10.76
N CYS A 705 -16.71 41.18 11.08
CA CYS A 705 -17.22 40.95 12.43
C CYS A 705 -16.16 40.39 13.42
N GLY A 706 -15.00 39.95 12.92
CA GLY A 706 -13.94 39.34 13.74
C GLY A 706 -12.98 40.31 14.43
N GLU A 707 -12.91 41.57 13.98
CA GLU A 707 -12.06 42.60 14.60
C GLU A 707 -12.88 43.50 15.52
N GLY A 708 -13.18 43.00 16.72
CA GLY A 708 -13.33 43.84 17.91
C GLY A 708 -14.46 44.89 17.95
N LYS A 709 -15.52 44.79 17.14
CA LYS A 709 -16.72 45.64 17.33
C LYS A 709 -17.97 44.80 17.61
N ARG A 710 -18.23 44.59 18.90
CA ARG A 710 -19.59 44.32 19.39
C ARG A 710 -20.48 45.51 19.03
N ARG A 711 -21.28 45.37 17.98
CA ARG A 711 -22.57 46.07 17.80
C ARG A 711 -23.37 45.35 16.71
N CYS A 712 -23.96 44.21 17.06
CA CYS A 712 -25.20 43.80 16.40
C CYS A 712 -26.28 44.76 16.91
N ARG A 713 -26.65 45.76 16.11
CA ARG A 713 -27.93 46.44 16.29
C ARG A 713 -29.00 45.56 15.65
N SER A 714 -29.84 45.00 16.50
CA SER A 714 -31.17 44.56 16.12
C SER A 714 -32.00 45.79 15.75
N THR A 715 -32.29 45.98 14.46
CA THR A 715 -33.43 46.75 13.95
C THR A 715 -33.46 46.52 12.44
N ASP A 716 -34.31 45.62 11.97
CA ASP A 716 -35.51 46.04 11.23
C ASP A 716 -36.36 44.81 10.89
N ARG A 717 -37.55 44.76 11.52
CA ARG A 717 -38.72 44.11 10.94
C ARG A 717 -39.35 45.15 10.02
N GLY A 718 -39.47 44.80 8.75
CA GLY A 718 -40.30 45.43 7.74
C GLY A 718 -40.71 44.37 6.76
#